data_AF-A0A2W2C0V5-F1
#
_entry.id   AF-A0A2W2C0V5-F1
#
_cell.length_a   1.000
_cell.length_b   1.000
_cell.length_c   1.000
_cell.angle_alpha   90.00
_cell.angle_beta   90.00
_cell.angle_gamma   90.00
#
_symmetry.space_group_name_H-M   'P 1'
#
loop_
_entity.id
_entity.type
_entity.pdbx_description
1 polymer ?
#
loop_
_entity_poly.entity_id
_entity_poly.type
_entity_poly.pdbx_seq_one_letter_code
_entity_poly.pdbx_strand_id
1 'polypeptide(L)'
;MAPGSGRGRRRRRLPGRHGRQPAVASIDEAGPVGTTRSRSRLRGGLVTVGTVLALLAAMGLTVLGLGSADNAVASFDASSWLWSAARSELARVNGVTARVDTRMEVAGARRHPMQVVQTDRMLVLRDLHTGQISALDLATLQVTATTPTAPGFGVSVALHEDAAFVVDAVQGVVRQLDPRSLAPVGEPVRYPPGITGGAFDGKGRLWIAVPAEGTVSAITAAELPSGSPEGAQVGPKQVETHDVAEPSHELVVSTLDDGVAVLDRTAGALVTVVAGTVRRTALAETLTGPGTLPVRTSGPVVPVTVVGQRQVHAITEAGEVRSFSVPGEGDRLSPAVAWAGRFYCADQAAGVVYAFDSAGQLVDTIRGRWSGPLELEVRENHLFMNAPDAATARVVNDRHEVREVDKYANDVLGGDPPVEPPPPPPPPKKPQVSKPGAPRGVTAAAGDASARVSWRPAAANGAEIIRYVVEGAGKRLEVGANQRSVQVKELTNGETYTFSVHAVNAKGAGPARRSNPVTPTAEVPDAPVSVTAEARPDGTVVVSWPEANGQGNTIARYAVTATSAGTNAPAGEAPGTELVVKAGELEYGTQYAFTVVSVNDKGAASEASPVSNTVVPFTTPGEPLELRASTVADQPGTVAVQWSPAEANGRPVSGYVVTVGDRRSEVTDTGTTVDGLGDGQNVTVRVRAVNEAGEGPEASTTARTVAPPRVTVTGSSATATAATVTFTVDAGGGQATCTLTRPGQPAKSGSCSSITMTGLTPGTSYTFTVTAKNAAGAGTATRTQATQALYGIATCVNGSEPEQRTYCDREVPGERNGNEIFSVPRQDNDRQVGWAKPGTRLKALCKVRGEEVYAYVYNDEKKSTWWVRVEYSGRNYIPWAWLNLEDGDKINVLPDC
;
A
#
# COMPACT_ATOMS: atom_id res chain seq x y z
N MET A 1 53.14 -2.44 40.49
CA MET A 1 54.15 -1.39 40.25
C MET A 1 53.53 -0.31 39.35
N ALA A 2 54.14 0.87 39.24
CA ALA A 2 53.56 2.12 38.73
C ALA A 2 54.70 3.03 38.16
N PRO A 3 54.46 4.27 37.68
CA PRO A 3 53.51 4.71 36.64
C PRO A 3 54.14 5.74 35.66
N GLY A 4 53.33 6.36 34.79
CA GLY A 4 53.63 7.66 34.16
C GLY A 4 52.76 7.94 32.92
N SER A 5 51.90 8.96 32.73
CA SER A 5 51.51 10.23 33.40
C SER A 5 51.99 11.54 32.71
N GLY A 6 51.07 12.31 32.14
CA GLY A 6 51.30 13.67 31.61
C GLY A 6 50.01 14.40 31.22
N ARG A 7 49.93 15.72 31.43
CA ARG A 7 48.77 16.61 31.13
C ARG A 7 49.25 17.92 30.47
N GLY A 8 48.49 18.51 29.54
CA GLY A 8 48.78 19.83 28.93
C GLY A 8 47.53 20.57 28.43
N ARG A 9 47.50 21.92 28.44
CA ARG A 9 46.26 22.75 28.38
C ARG A 9 46.38 23.97 27.43
N ARG A 10 45.24 24.36 26.81
CA ARG A 10 44.74 25.75 26.46
C ARG A 10 45.19 26.52 25.18
N ARG A 11 44.17 26.81 24.33
CA ARG A 11 43.65 28.15 23.84
C ARG A 11 44.63 29.31 23.47
N ARG A 12 44.53 29.91 22.25
CA ARG A 12 43.77 31.18 21.87
C ARG A 12 44.24 31.92 20.56
N ARG A 13 43.27 32.51 19.83
CA ARG A 13 43.23 33.81 19.07
C ARG A 13 43.77 34.02 17.61
N LEU A 14 43.01 34.87 16.90
CA LEU A 14 43.18 35.63 15.62
C LEU A 14 44.00 36.96 15.85
N PRO A 15 44.28 37.92 14.89
CA PRO A 15 43.60 38.25 13.59
C PRO A 15 44.42 38.93 12.42
N GLY A 16 43.76 39.35 11.30
CA GLY A 16 43.86 40.77 10.84
C GLY A 16 44.19 41.21 9.37
N ARG A 17 43.14 41.60 8.58
CA ARG A 17 42.94 42.87 7.79
C ARG A 17 43.73 43.32 6.50
N HIS A 18 42.91 43.77 5.50
CA HIS A 18 43.05 44.87 4.48
C HIS A 18 44.09 44.77 3.32
N GLY A 19 43.90 45.42 2.14
CA GLY A 19 42.72 46.13 1.55
C GLY A 19 43.04 47.13 0.39
N ARG A 20 41.98 47.79 -0.16
CA ARG A 20 41.91 48.98 -1.10
C ARG A 20 41.73 48.81 -2.65
N GLN A 21 41.07 49.85 -3.20
CA GLN A 21 40.70 50.22 -4.60
C GLN A 21 41.27 51.66 -4.88
N PRO A 22 41.18 52.34 -6.06
CA PRO A 22 40.01 52.64 -6.93
C PRO A 22 40.34 52.43 -8.47
N ALA A 23 39.94 53.16 -9.54
CA ALA A 23 39.19 54.41 -9.80
C ALA A 23 38.69 54.58 -11.28
N VAL A 24 37.76 55.54 -11.51
CA VAL A 24 37.59 56.59 -12.59
C VAL A 24 37.99 56.31 -14.08
N ALA A 25 37.40 56.92 -15.13
CA ALA A 25 36.00 57.17 -15.60
C ALA A 25 36.00 58.12 -16.87
N SER A 26 34.83 58.31 -17.52
CA SER A 26 34.52 59.35 -18.56
C SER A 26 35.07 59.10 -20.00
N ILE A 27 34.63 59.72 -21.12
CA ILE A 27 33.45 60.50 -21.61
C ILE A 27 33.65 60.68 -23.15
N ASP A 28 32.70 60.90 -24.07
CA ASP A 28 31.30 60.42 -24.27
C ASP A 28 30.73 60.88 -25.65
N GLU A 29 29.47 60.48 -25.99
CA GLU A 29 28.54 61.08 -27.01
C GLU A 29 28.92 61.12 -28.53
N ALA A 30 27.98 61.12 -29.51
CA ALA A 30 26.55 60.75 -29.55
C ALA A 30 26.05 60.53 -31.02
N GLY A 31 24.90 59.87 -31.21
CA GLY A 31 24.23 59.71 -32.52
C GLY A 31 23.15 58.60 -32.55
N PRO A 32 21.84 58.89 -32.70
CA PRO A 32 20.74 57.92 -32.54
C PRO A 32 20.11 57.46 -33.89
N VAL A 33 19.09 56.59 -34.01
CA VAL A 33 18.06 55.98 -33.13
C VAL A 33 17.99 54.48 -33.54
N GLY A 34 17.87 53.43 -32.72
CA GLY A 34 16.89 53.13 -31.66
C GLY A 34 15.69 52.36 -32.28
N THR A 35 15.22 51.20 -31.79
CA THR A 35 15.57 50.31 -30.67
C THR A 35 15.24 48.83 -31.09
N THR A 36 15.41 47.72 -30.36
CA THR A 36 15.73 47.47 -28.94
C THR A 36 16.59 46.19 -28.76
N ARG A 37 17.49 46.21 -27.77
CA ARG A 37 18.18 45.11 -27.04
C ARG A 37 18.16 43.65 -27.55
N SER A 38 19.35 43.21 -27.98
CA SER A 38 19.98 41.97 -27.43
C SER A 38 20.60 42.28 -26.04
N ARG A 39 21.22 41.39 -25.24
CA ARG A 39 22.44 40.56 -25.43
C ARG A 39 22.65 39.77 -24.09
N SER A 40 23.21 38.56 -23.94
CA SER A 40 24.41 37.89 -24.51
C SER A 40 25.70 38.67 -24.19
N ARG A 41 26.87 38.17 -23.74
CA ARG A 41 27.57 36.86 -23.53
C ARG A 41 28.77 37.19 -22.55
N LEU A 42 29.57 36.32 -21.90
CA LEU A 42 29.73 34.86 -21.73
C LEU A 42 30.79 34.57 -20.61
N ARG A 43 30.96 33.29 -20.22
CA ARG A 43 32.16 32.63 -19.62
C ARG A 43 32.48 32.88 -18.12
N GLY A 44 33.04 31.90 -17.40
CA GLY A 44 33.38 30.51 -17.80
C GLY A 44 33.91 29.68 -16.61
N GLY A 45 34.19 28.37 -16.75
CA GLY A 45 34.10 27.53 -17.96
C GLY A 45 34.61 26.10 -17.72
N LEU A 46 34.81 25.35 -18.83
CA LEU A 46 35.38 23.98 -18.90
C LEU A 46 34.60 22.85 -18.16
N VAL A 47 33.75 22.16 -18.92
CA VAL A 47 33.43 20.74 -18.72
C VAL A 47 33.76 20.00 -20.02
N THR A 48 34.33 18.80 -19.90
CA THR A 48 34.81 17.95 -21.00
C THR A 48 33.72 17.10 -21.63
N VAL A 49 33.64 17.07 -22.97
CA VAL A 49 32.95 16.04 -23.76
C VAL A 49 33.82 15.75 -24.99
N GLY A 50 34.05 14.48 -25.34
CA GLY A 50 35.09 14.14 -26.33
C GLY A 50 35.13 12.73 -26.91
N THR A 51 34.04 11.93 -26.81
CA THR A 51 33.78 10.66 -27.55
C THR A 51 34.76 9.48 -27.42
N VAL A 52 34.20 8.26 -27.47
CA VAL A 52 34.91 6.97 -27.41
C VAL A 52 35.26 6.46 -28.81
N LEU A 53 36.40 5.78 -28.97
CA LEU A 53 36.56 4.77 -30.03
C LEU A 53 37.56 3.65 -29.64
N ALA A 54 37.01 2.45 -29.43
CA ALA A 54 37.57 1.10 -29.61
C ALA A 54 39.05 0.74 -29.26
N LEU A 55 39.17 -0.22 -28.33
CA LEU A 55 39.97 -1.46 -28.44
C LEU A 55 41.47 -1.40 -28.84
N LEU A 56 42.38 -1.69 -27.88
CA LEU A 56 42.89 -3.06 -27.66
C LEU A 56 43.86 -3.22 -26.46
N ALA A 57 43.80 -4.41 -25.85
CA ALA A 57 44.87 -5.18 -25.18
C ALA A 57 45.78 -4.59 -24.07
N ALA A 58 45.68 -5.22 -22.89
CA ALA A 58 46.77 -5.69 -22.01
C ALA A 58 47.89 -4.73 -21.55
N MET A 59 47.87 -4.36 -20.26
CA MET A 59 48.74 -4.91 -19.19
C MET A 59 48.52 -4.16 -17.86
N GLY A 60 48.50 -4.88 -16.72
CA GLY A 60 48.25 -4.25 -15.41
C GLY A 60 47.96 -5.23 -14.26
N LEU A 61 48.80 -6.26 -14.09
CA LEU A 61 48.65 -7.28 -13.05
C LEU A 61 49.76 -7.18 -11.98
N THR A 62 49.51 -7.77 -10.80
CA THR A 62 50.32 -7.71 -9.56
C THR A 62 50.28 -6.33 -8.86
N VAL A 63 50.31 -6.20 -7.53
CA VAL A 63 50.59 -7.14 -6.41
C VAL A 63 49.45 -6.97 -5.38
N LEU A 64 48.72 -8.00 -4.93
CA LEU A 64 49.08 -9.07 -3.98
C LEU A 64 48.29 -10.35 -4.33
N GLY A 65 48.85 -11.54 -4.04
CA GLY A 65 48.29 -12.82 -4.53
C GLY A 65 47.77 -13.77 -3.46
N LEU A 66 46.71 -14.52 -3.81
CA LEU A 66 46.29 -15.80 -3.22
C LEU A 66 45.39 -16.54 -4.24
N GLY A 67 45.73 -17.77 -4.60
CA GLY A 67 44.89 -18.69 -5.41
C GLY A 67 44.76 -18.36 -6.92
N SER A 68 45.22 -19.26 -7.79
CA SER A 68 45.17 -19.08 -9.26
C SER A 68 44.33 -20.16 -9.96
N ALA A 69 43.04 -19.86 -10.19
CA ALA A 69 42.12 -20.43 -11.19
C ALA A 69 40.69 -19.93 -10.84
N ASP A 70 39.89 -19.30 -11.71
CA ASP A 70 40.14 -18.77 -13.06
C ASP A 70 39.59 -17.35 -13.16
N ASN A 71 40.36 -16.41 -13.73
CA ASN A 71 39.94 -15.01 -13.94
C ASN A 71 39.60 -14.76 -15.42
N ALA A 72 38.44 -15.23 -15.84
CA ALA A 72 37.83 -14.83 -17.13
C ALA A 72 36.95 -13.58 -16.92
N VAL A 73 37.50 -12.39 -17.19
CA VAL A 73 36.76 -11.12 -17.13
C VAL A 73 36.28 -10.72 -18.53
N ALA A 74 35.17 -11.31 -18.96
CA ALA A 74 34.37 -10.87 -20.11
C ALA A 74 32.97 -11.52 -20.06
N SER A 75 31.91 -10.70 -19.96
CA SER A 75 30.48 -11.09 -19.87
C SER A 75 30.08 -12.03 -18.73
N PHE A 76 29.09 -11.59 -17.93
CA PHE A 76 28.43 -12.41 -16.89
C PHE A 76 26.95 -12.61 -17.25
N ASP A 77 26.72 -13.06 -18.48
CA ASP A 77 25.40 -13.30 -19.07
C ASP A 77 24.90 -14.69 -18.62
N ALA A 78 24.70 -14.83 -17.30
CA ALA A 78 24.03 -15.95 -16.64
C ALA A 78 23.41 -15.49 -15.31
N SER A 79 22.26 -14.82 -15.34
CA SER A 79 21.52 -14.30 -14.17
C SER A 79 20.01 -14.53 -14.24
N SER A 80 19.39 -14.83 -13.10
CA SER A 80 17.92 -14.80 -12.93
C SER A 80 17.53 -14.18 -11.58
N TRP A 81 16.48 -13.36 -11.56
CA TRP A 81 15.87 -12.78 -10.35
C TRP A 81 14.82 -13.72 -9.77
N LEU A 82 15.10 -14.32 -8.62
CA LEU A 82 14.23 -15.28 -7.96
C LEU A 82 13.45 -14.66 -6.80
N TRP A 83 12.14 -14.93 -6.73
CA TRP A 83 11.26 -14.43 -5.66
C TRP A 83 11.42 -15.19 -4.34
N SER A 84 11.27 -14.46 -3.23
CA SER A 84 11.04 -14.99 -1.88
C SER A 84 9.77 -14.38 -1.29
N ALA A 85 8.65 -15.09 -1.42
CA ALA A 85 7.39 -14.73 -0.78
C ALA A 85 7.52 -14.67 0.75
N ALA A 86 8.35 -15.56 1.33
CA ALA A 86 8.60 -15.61 2.77
C ALA A 86 9.32 -14.36 3.32
N ARG A 87 10.29 -13.79 2.57
CA ARG A 87 11.03 -12.58 2.97
C ARG A 87 10.47 -11.28 2.43
N SER A 88 9.66 -11.31 1.36
CA SER A 88 9.34 -10.14 0.53
C SER A 88 10.55 -9.61 -0.25
N GLU A 89 11.43 -10.51 -0.69
CA GLU A 89 12.71 -10.18 -1.34
C GLU A 89 12.84 -10.82 -2.73
N LEU A 90 13.47 -10.08 -3.65
CA LEU A 90 14.03 -10.61 -4.89
C LEU A 90 15.53 -10.81 -4.73
N ALA A 91 16.04 -11.96 -5.16
CA ALA A 91 17.47 -12.28 -5.14
C ALA A 91 17.96 -12.50 -6.58
N ARG A 92 18.96 -11.72 -7.03
CA ARG A 92 19.64 -11.98 -8.31
C ARG A 92 20.60 -13.14 -8.11
N VAL A 93 20.29 -14.27 -8.74
CA VAL A 93 21.09 -15.50 -8.67
C VAL A 93 21.96 -15.63 -9.92
N ASN A 94 23.25 -15.83 -9.69
CA ASN A 94 24.25 -16.06 -10.72
C ASN A 94 24.28 -17.54 -11.11
N GLY A 95 24.07 -17.85 -12.40
CA GLY A 95 23.99 -19.22 -12.89
C GLY A 95 25.32 -19.98 -12.81
N VAL A 96 26.43 -19.29 -13.02
CA VAL A 96 27.78 -19.89 -13.05
C VAL A 96 28.31 -20.13 -11.64
N THR A 97 28.20 -19.14 -10.75
CA THR A 97 28.74 -19.24 -9.38
C THR A 97 27.78 -19.91 -8.39
N ALA A 98 26.48 -19.99 -8.73
CA ALA A 98 25.41 -20.45 -7.86
C ALA A 98 25.29 -19.65 -6.55
N ARG A 99 25.45 -18.31 -6.64
CA ARG A 99 25.34 -17.37 -5.50
C ARG A 99 24.34 -16.25 -5.76
N VAL A 100 23.99 -15.52 -4.70
CA VAL A 100 23.19 -14.29 -4.76
C VAL A 100 24.14 -13.10 -4.95
N ASP A 101 24.10 -12.47 -6.12
CA ASP A 101 24.95 -11.31 -6.44
C ASP A 101 24.40 -10.03 -5.78
N THR A 102 23.06 -9.88 -5.70
CA THR A 102 22.38 -8.75 -5.06
C THR A 102 20.93 -9.09 -4.67
N ARG A 103 20.29 -8.21 -3.88
CA ARG A 103 18.93 -8.35 -3.34
C ARG A 103 18.15 -7.05 -3.47
N MET A 104 16.82 -7.14 -3.52
CA MET A 104 15.91 -5.99 -3.34
C MET A 104 14.70 -6.40 -2.48
N GLU A 105 14.32 -5.58 -1.50
CA GLU A 105 13.05 -5.76 -0.77
C GLU A 105 11.90 -5.16 -1.59
N VAL A 106 10.82 -5.93 -1.75
CA VAL A 106 9.55 -5.47 -2.33
C VAL A 106 8.62 -5.17 -1.16
N ALA A 107 8.46 -3.89 -0.83
CA ALA A 107 7.66 -3.46 0.31
C ALA A 107 6.18 -3.89 0.16
N GLY A 108 5.57 -4.34 1.26
CA GLY A 108 4.15 -4.75 1.31
C GLY A 108 3.84 -6.15 0.77
N ALA A 109 4.64 -6.72 -0.14
CA ALA A 109 4.34 -7.97 -0.84
C ALA A 109 4.61 -9.28 -0.05
N ARG A 110 4.66 -9.24 1.29
CA ARG A 110 5.08 -10.41 2.08
C ARG A 110 4.01 -11.51 2.05
N ARG A 111 4.38 -12.70 1.59
CA ARG A 111 3.51 -13.84 1.22
C ARG A 111 2.60 -13.60 0.01
N HIS A 112 2.78 -12.51 -0.73
CA HIS A 112 2.02 -12.33 -1.97
C HIS A 112 2.59 -13.26 -3.06
N PRO A 113 1.73 -13.94 -3.85
CA PRO A 113 2.14 -14.55 -5.10
C PRO A 113 2.55 -13.44 -6.08
N MET A 114 3.78 -13.50 -6.58
CA MET A 114 4.32 -12.53 -7.54
C MET A 114 4.64 -13.25 -8.84
N GLN A 115 4.26 -12.66 -9.98
CA GLN A 115 4.88 -12.98 -11.26
C GLN A 115 6.13 -12.10 -11.40
N VAL A 116 7.28 -12.74 -11.62
CA VAL A 116 8.53 -12.06 -11.98
C VAL A 116 8.74 -12.22 -13.48
N VAL A 117 8.97 -11.11 -14.19
CA VAL A 117 9.20 -11.09 -15.64
C VAL A 117 10.42 -10.24 -15.93
N GLN A 118 11.40 -10.78 -16.65
CA GLN A 118 12.75 -10.23 -16.69
C GLN A 118 13.41 -10.31 -18.06
N THR A 119 14.13 -9.25 -18.40
CA THR A 119 15.11 -9.20 -19.49
C THR A 119 16.43 -8.68 -18.94
N ASP A 120 17.48 -8.76 -19.74
CA ASP A 120 18.87 -8.46 -19.38
C ASP A 120 19.06 -6.99 -18.94
N ARG A 121 18.04 -6.14 -19.19
CA ARG A 121 18.03 -4.69 -18.94
C ARG A 121 16.94 -4.24 -17.97
N MET A 122 15.89 -5.03 -17.75
CA MET A 122 14.68 -4.59 -17.05
C MET A 122 13.99 -5.73 -16.30
N LEU A 123 13.29 -5.37 -15.23
CA LEU A 123 12.57 -6.30 -14.37
C LEU A 123 11.18 -5.73 -14.08
N VAL A 124 10.14 -6.50 -14.40
CA VAL A 124 8.75 -6.12 -14.15
C VAL A 124 8.13 -7.17 -13.24
N LEU A 125 7.51 -6.70 -12.16
CA LEU A 125 6.81 -7.53 -11.18
C LEU A 125 5.32 -7.32 -11.35
N ARG A 126 4.52 -8.38 -11.22
CA ARG A 126 3.08 -8.27 -10.96
C ARG A 126 2.72 -8.98 -9.67
N ASP A 127 2.10 -8.26 -8.75
CA ASP A 127 1.46 -8.81 -7.56
C ASP A 127 0.11 -9.41 -7.96
N LEU A 128 -0.05 -10.72 -7.78
CA LEU A 128 -1.29 -11.43 -8.12
C LEU A 128 -2.39 -11.24 -7.07
N HIS A 129 -2.04 -10.79 -5.86
CA HIS A 129 -3.02 -10.50 -4.81
C HIS A 129 -3.62 -9.10 -4.97
N THR A 130 -2.78 -8.07 -5.19
CA THR A 130 -3.25 -6.68 -5.35
C THR A 130 -3.53 -6.28 -6.80
N GLY A 131 -2.99 -7.00 -7.78
CA GLY A 131 -3.03 -6.61 -9.20
C GLY A 131 -2.03 -5.52 -9.59
N GLN A 132 -1.19 -5.04 -8.68
CA GLN A 132 -0.20 -3.99 -8.98
C GLN A 132 0.93 -4.54 -9.85
N ILE A 133 1.21 -3.85 -10.96
CA ILE A 133 2.44 -4.02 -11.74
C ILE A 133 3.45 -2.96 -11.32
N SER A 134 4.71 -3.35 -11.14
CA SER A 134 5.83 -2.47 -10.77
C SER A 134 7.02 -2.70 -11.70
N ALA A 135 7.53 -1.63 -12.31
CA ALA A 135 8.73 -1.64 -13.15
C ALA A 135 9.96 -1.26 -12.31
N LEU A 136 11.04 -2.02 -12.43
CA LEU A 136 12.29 -1.85 -11.67
C LEU A 136 13.45 -1.57 -12.63
N ASP A 137 14.21 -0.52 -12.32
CA ASP A 137 15.48 -0.23 -12.99
C ASP A 137 16.62 -1.07 -12.36
N LEU A 138 17.31 -1.86 -13.19
CA LEU A 138 18.33 -2.81 -12.74
C LEU A 138 19.67 -2.16 -12.34
N ALA A 139 19.89 -0.88 -12.61
CA ALA A 139 21.10 -0.15 -12.23
C ALA A 139 20.97 0.57 -10.87
N THR A 140 19.75 0.92 -10.49
CA THR A 140 19.40 1.64 -9.24
C THR A 140 18.72 0.76 -8.20
N LEU A 141 18.12 -0.36 -8.62
CA LEU A 141 17.26 -1.24 -7.80
C LEU A 141 16.13 -0.47 -7.12
N GLN A 142 15.47 0.40 -7.89
CA GLN A 142 14.31 1.17 -7.47
C GLN A 142 13.14 0.96 -8.44
N VAL A 143 11.92 1.07 -7.89
CA VAL A 143 10.68 1.04 -8.68
C VAL A 143 10.56 2.38 -9.43
N THR A 144 10.59 2.34 -10.77
CA THR A 144 10.49 3.54 -11.62
C THR A 144 9.05 3.95 -11.89
N ALA A 145 8.15 2.97 -11.94
CA ALA A 145 6.73 3.17 -12.20
C ALA A 145 5.89 2.04 -11.61
N THR A 146 4.63 2.31 -11.32
CA THR A 146 3.63 1.29 -10.99
C THR A 146 2.31 1.56 -11.69
N THR A 147 1.62 0.52 -12.16
CA THR A 147 0.27 0.63 -12.73
C THR A 147 -0.65 -0.49 -12.20
N PRO A 148 -1.92 -0.20 -11.85
CA PRO A 148 -2.85 -1.24 -11.39
C PRO A 148 -3.40 -2.07 -12.57
N THR A 149 -3.64 -3.35 -12.32
CA THR A 149 -4.43 -4.25 -13.18
C THR A 149 -5.48 -4.96 -12.33
N ALA A 150 -6.38 -5.74 -12.94
CA ALA A 150 -7.25 -6.63 -12.17
C ALA A 150 -6.40 -7.63 -11.36
N PRO A 151 -6.74 -7.94 -10.09
CA PRO A 151 -6.04 -8.95 -9.30
C PRO A 151 -6.32 -10.38 -9.82
N GLY A 152 -5.62 -11.37 -9.25
CA GLY A 152 -5.77 -12.79 -9.59
C GLY A 152 -4.89 -13.26 -10.76
N PHE A 153 -5.14 -14.48 -11.22
CA PHE A 153 -4.35 -15.16 -12.26
C PHE A 153 -4.77 -14.83 -13.70
N GLY A 154 -5.94 -14.21 -13.90
CA GLY A 154 -6.51 -13.90 -15.21
C GLY A 154 -5.83 -12.74 -15.96
N VAL A 155 -4.81 -12.12 -15.37
CA VAL A 155 -3.95 -11.13 -16.04
C VAL A 155 -2.50 -11.56 -15.87
N SER A 156 -1.73 -11.56 -16.96
CA SER A 156 -0.29 -11.81 -16.95
C SER A 156 0.49 -10.65 -17.55
N VAL A 157 1.77 -10.56 -17.20
CA VAL A 157 2.74 -9.67 -17.83
C VAL A 157 3.68 -10.49 -18.72
N ALA A 158 4.03 -9.96 -19.88
CA ALA A 158 5.07 -10.48 -20.76
C ALA A 158 6.13 -9.38 -21.02
N LEU A 159 7.39 -9.77 -21.18
CA LEU A 159 8.51 -8.86 -21.43
C LEU A 159 9.48 -9.51 -22.42
N HIS A 160 9.89 -8.78 -23.46
CA HIS A 160 10.92 -9.19 -24.41
C HIS A 160 11.69 -7.95 -24.89
N GLU A 161 13.02 -7.98 -24.76
CA GLU A 161 13.90 -6.83 -25.01
C GLU A 161 13.37 -5.53 -24.37
N ASP A 162 12.93 -4.57 -25.19
CA ASP A 162 12.38 -3.26 -24.81
C ASP A 162 10.83 -3.17 -24.87
N ALA A 163 10.12 -4.30 -25.00
CA ALA A 163 8.66 -4.35 -25.06
C ALA A 163 8.03 -5.09 -23.86
N ALA A 164 7.09 -4.43 -23.18
CA ALA A 164 6.20 -5.05 -22.19
C ALA A 164 4.77 -5.17 -22.71
N PHE A 165 4.06 -6.22 -22.27
CA PHE A 165 2.63 -6.40 -22.49
C PHE A 165 1.92 -6.82 -21.21
N VAL A 166 0.68 -6.35 -21.07
CA VAL A 166 -0.32 -6.88 -20.15
C VAL A 166 -1.34 -7.67 -20.97
N VAL A 167 -1.50 -8.94 -20.65
CA VAL A 167 -2.46 -9.85 -21.26
C VAL A 167 -3.57 -10.11 -20.25
N ASP A 168 -4.73 -9.48 -20.45
CA ASP A 168 -5.94 -9.77 -19.69
C ASP A 168 -6.71 -10.89 -20.41
N ALA A 169 -6.54 -12.11 -19.90
CA ALA A 169 -7.19 -13.31 -20.42
C ALA A 169 -8.72 -13.28 -20.23
N VAL A 170 -9.20 -12.58 -19.20
CA VAL A 170 -10.62 -12.50 -18.85
C VAL A 170 -11.35 -11.53 -19.79
N GLN A 171 -10.76 -10.37 -20.07
CA GLN A 171 -11.36 -9.37 -20.97
C GLN A 171 -10.99 -9.57 -22.46
N GLY A 172 -10.03 -10.46 -22.77
CA GLY A 172 -9.52 -10.62 -24.13
C GLY A 172 -8.65 -9.44 -24.59
N VAL A 173 -8.01 -8.72 -23.67
CA VAL A 173 -7.32 -7.45 -23.96
C VAL A 173 -5.80 -7.63 -23.85
N VAL A 174 -5.09 -7.37 -24.94
CA VAL A 174 -3.62 -7.45 -25.01
C VAL A 174 -3.05 -6.06 -25.25
N ARG A 175 -2.45 -5.48 -24.20
CA ARG A 175 -2.04 -4.07 -24.15
C ARG A 175 -0.53 -3.96 -24.02
N GLN A 176 0.12 -3.31 -24.98
CA GLN A 176 1.54 -2.96 -24.87
C GLN A 176 1.71 -1.82 -23.86
N LEU A 177 2.76 -1.91 -23.04
CA LEU A 177 3.24 -0.83 -22.17
C LEU A 177 4.68 -0.45 -22.56
N ASP A 178 5.07 0.79 -22.29
CA ASP A 178 6.49 1.13 -22.10
C ASP A 178 6.95 0.43 -20.80
N PRO A 179 7.94 -0.48 -20.86
CA PRO A 179 8.40 -1.23 -19.69
C PRO A 179 9.04 -0.36 -18.59
N ARG A 180 9.43 0.89 -18.87
CA ARG A 180 10.08 1.79 -17.89
C ARG A 180 9.09 2.68 -17.16
N SER A 181 8.11 3.23 -17.88
CA SER A 181 7.09 4.14 -17.34
C SER A 181 5.74 3.46 -17.04
N LEU A 182 5.54 2.23 -17.53
CA LEU A 182 4.27 1.50 -17.53
C LEU A 182 3.10 2.24 -18.20
N ALA A 183 3.39 3.26 -19.02
CA ALA A 183 2.41 3.95 -19.84
C ALA A 183 1.94 3.06 -21.00
N PRO A 184 0.63 3.02 -21.33
CA PRO A 184 0.13 2.31 -22.51
C PRO A 184 0.70 2.84 -23.83
N VAL A 185 1.05 1.92 -24.73
CA VAL A 185 1.54 2.22 -26.08
C VAL A 185 0.45 1.91 -27.10
N GLY A 186 -0.26 2.96 -27.53
CA GLY A 186 -1.36 2.85 -28.49
C GLY A 186 -2.61 2.14 -27.98
N GLU A 187 -3.50 1.77 -28.90
CA GLU A 187 -4.67 0.95 -28.61
C GLU A 187 -4.29 -0.52 -28.42
N PRO A 188 -4.90 -1.25 -27.46
CA PRO A 188 -4.65 -2.67 -27.28
C PRO A 188 -5.28 -3.52 -28.38
N VAL A 189 -4.65 -4.66 -28.69
CA VAL A 189 -5.29 -5.73 -29.47
C VAL A 189 -6.42 -6.33 -28.62
N ARG A 190 -7.55 -6.68 -29.25
CA ARG A 190 -8.74 -7.21 -28.57
C ARG A 190 -9.23 -8.47 -29.26
N TYR A 191 -9.60 -9.44 -28.44
CA TYR A 191 -10.15 -10.75 -28.78
C TYR A 191 -11.45 -11.00 -28.00
N PRO A 192 -12.21 -12.06 -28.32
CA PRO A 192 -13.22 -12.59 -27.42
C PRO A 192 -12.64 -12.89 -26.02
N PRO A 193 -13.44 -12.72 -24.94
CA PRO A 193 -13.09 -13.16 -23.59
C PRO A 193 -12.63 -14.62 -23.51
N GLY A 194 -11.64 -14.91 -22.67
CA GLY A 194 -11.13 -16.27 -22.46
C GLY A 194 -9.94 -16.68 -23.33
N ILE A 195 -9.09 -15.72 -23.75
CA ILE A 195 -7.83 -16.02 -24.44
C ILE A 195 -6.81 -16.72 -23.52
N THR A 196 -5.80 -17.35 -24.11
CA THR A 196 -4.74 -18.08 -23.38
C THR A 196 -3.38 -17.93 -24.08
N GLY A 197 -2.29 -18.32 -23.41
CA GLY A 197 -0.92 -18.00 -23.83
C GLY A 197 -0.43 -16.68 -23.21
N GLY A 198 0.06 -15.76 -24.04
CA GLY A 198 0.62 -14.49 -23.56
C GLY A 198 2.10 -14.56 -23.20
N ALA A 199 2.88 -15.38 -23.92
CA ALA A 199 4.33 -15.44 -23.82
C ALA A 199 4.98 -15.06 -25.16
N PHE A 200 6.25 -14.69 -25.13
CA PHE A 200 7.05 -14.41 -26.33
C PHE A 200 7.76 -15.67 -26.83
N ASP A 201 7.87 -15.80 -28.16
CA ASP A 201 8.79 -16.74 -28.81
C ASP A 201 10.23 -16.21 -28.87
N GLY A 202 11.17 -17.03 -29.33
CA GLY A 202 12.57 -16.62 -29.54
C GLY A 202 12.80 -15.60 -30.68
N LYS A 203 11.74 -15.00 -31.24
CA LYS A 203 11.76 -13.96 -32.28
C LYS A 203 11.08 -12.66 -31.84
N GLY A 204 10.61 -12.56 -30.59
CA GLY A 204 9.90 -11.37 -30.10
C GLY A 204 8.45 -11.25 -30.56
N ARG A 205 7.82 -12.33 -31.06
CA ARG A 205 6.36 -12.38 -31.26
C ARG A 205 5.68 -12.85 -29.99
N LEU A 206 4.70 -12.09 -29.51
CA LEU A 206 3.81 -12.47 -28.42
C LEU A 206 2.69 -13.37 -28.99
N TRP A 207 2.56 -14.59 -28.49
CA TRP A 207 1.58 -15.55 -29.02
C TRP A 207 0.36 -15.70 -28.09
N ILE A 208 -0.82 -15.60 -28.69
CA ILE A 208 -2.14 -15.63 -28.03
C ILE A 208 -3.02 -16.66 -28.74
N ALA A 209 -3.57 -17.63 -28.02
CA ALA A 209 -4.62 -18.51 -28.55
C ALA A 209 -6.01 -18.01 -28.13
N VAL A 210 -6.99 -18.22 -29.02
CA VAL A 210 -8.37 -17.75 -28.87
C VAL A 210 -9.30 -18.98 -28.92
N PRO A 211 -9.55 -19.65 -27.78
CA PRO A 211 -10.37 -20.87 -27.72
C PRO A 211 -11.74 -20.72 -28.37
N ALA A 212 -12.40 -19.56 -28.21
CA ALA A 212 -13.70 -19.27 -28.80
C ALA A 212 -13.72 -19.33 -30.34
N GLU A 213 -12.57 -19.11 -30.99
CA GLU A 213 -12.42 -19.10 -32.46
C GLU A 213 -11.67 -20.34 -32.99
N GLY A 214 -10.96 -21.07 -32.14
CA GLY A 214 -10.09 -22.18 -32.55
C GLY A 214 -8.73 -21.73 -33.12
N THR A 215 -8.36 -20.45 -32.94
CA THR A 215 -7.20 -19.82 -33.60
C THR A 215 -6.02 -19.56 -32.65
N VAL A 216 -4.84 -19.34 -33.22
CA VAL A 216 -3.67 -18.74 -32.54
C VAL A 216 -3.14 -17.57 -33.36
N SER A 217 -2.78 -16.48 -32.68
CA SER A 217 -2.35 -15.20 -33.26
C SER A 217 -0.98 -14.77 -32.72
N ALA A 218 -0.15 -14.20 -33.59
CA ALA A 218 1.09 -13.52 -33.22
C ALA A 218 0.90 -12.00 -33.20
N ILE A 219 1.42 -11.35 -32.16
CA ILE A 219 1.43 -9.90 -31.99
C ILE A 219 2.88 -9.41 -31.91
N THR A 220 3.20 -8.37 -32.69
CA THR A 220 4.47 -7.63 -32.58
C THR A 220 4.24 -6.33 -31.82
N ALA A 221 5.22 -5.95 -31.00
CA ALA A 221 5.30 -4.63 -30.39
C ALA A 221 5.36 -3.52 -31.46
N ALA A 222 4.73 -2.38 -31.17
CA ALA A 222 5.02 -1.13 -31.84
C ALA A 222 6.32 -0.52 -31.32
N GLU A 223 7.01 0.25 -32.16
CA GLU A 223 8.18 1.04 -31.75
C GLU A 223 7.81 2.02 -30.63
N LEU A 224 8.66 2.12 -29.60
CA LEU A 224 8.49 3.12 -28.54
C LEU A 224 8.74 4.53 -29.13
N PRO A 225 7.90 5.53 -28.81
CA PRO A 225 7.89 6.82 -29.50
C PRO A 225 9.14 7.67 -29.20
N SER A 226 10.17 7.50 -30.03
CA SER A 226 11.49 8.15 -29.92
C SER A 226 11.71 9.19 -31.04
N GLY A 227 10.79 10.16 -31.16
CA GLY A 227 11.03 11.39 -31.94
C GLY A 227 10.63 11.37 -33.42
N SER A 228 9.58 10.61 -33.79
CA SER A 228 9.02 10.57 -35.15
C SER A 228 7.67 11.31 -35.25
N PRO A 229 7.27 11.81 -36.46
CA PRO A 229 6.20 12.80 -36.61
C PRO A 229 4.77 12.26 -36.54
N GLU A 230 3.81 13.19 -36.38
CA GLU A 230 2.36 12.93 -36.27
C GLU A 230 1.79 12.21 -37.51
N GLY A 231 0.95 11.19 -37.29
CA GLY A 231 0.04 10.65 -38.31
C GLY A 231 -0.21 9.14 -38.31
N ALA A 232 0.69 8.32 -37.76
CA ALA A 232 0.56 6.86 -37.73
C ALA A 232 -0.04 6.35 -36.40
N GLN A 233 -0.85 5.28 -36.46
CA GLN A 233 -1.32 4.57 -35.27
C GLN A 233 -0.19 3.71 -34.69
N VAL A 234 0.56 4.25 -33.73
CA VAL A 234 1.64 3.53 -33.03
C VAL A 234 1.04 2.71 -31.88
N GLY A 235 0.59 1.49 -32.19
CA GLY A 235 0.07 0.52 -31.23
C GLY A 235 0.35 -0.92 -31.67
N PRO A 236 0.34 -1.90 -30.75
CA PRO A 236 0.72 -3.28 -31.01
C PRO A 236 -0.11 -3.89 -32.15
N LYS A 237 0.56 -4.67 -33.00
CA LYS A 237 -0.03 -5.19 -34.24
C LYS A 237 -0.11 -6.71 -34.22
N GLN A 238 -1.30 -7.25 -34.44
CA GLN A 238 -1.52 -8.63 -34.85
C GLN A 238 -0.99 -8.82 -36.28
N VAL A 239 -0.02 -9.74 -36.45
CA VAL A 239 0.72 -9.92 -37.72
C VAL A 239 0.45 -11.25 -38.40
N GLU A 240 0.19 -12.31 -37.63
CA GLU A 240 -0.05 -13.67 -38.13
C GLU A 240 -1.25 -14.26 -37.35
N THR A 241 -2.07 -15.08 -38.00
CA THR A 241 -3.18 -15.81 -37.36
C THR A 241 -3.38 -17.13 -38.09
N HIS A 242 -3.54 -18.21 -37.34
CA HIS A 242 -3.61 -19.58 -37.86
C HIS A 242 -4.72 -20.36 -37.14
N ASP A 243 -5.47 -21.15 -37.91
CA ASP A 243 -6.45 -22.09 -37.37
C ASP A 243 -5.70 -23.29 -36.75
N VAL A 244 -6.01 -23.62 -35.50
CA VAL A 244 -5.33 -24.68 -34.73
C VAL A 244 -6.29 -25.69 -34.10
N ALA A 245 -7.58 -25.39 -34.03
CA ALA A 245 -8.64 -26.30 -33.58
C ALA A 245 -9.99 -25.87 -34.17
N GLU A 246 -11.04 -26.64 -33.90
CA GLU A 246 -12.40 -26.15 -34.09
C GLU A 246 -12.75 -25.09 -33.02
N PRO A 247 -13.69 -24.16 -33.29
CA PRO A 247 -14.16 -23.20 -32.31
C PRO A 247 -14.64 -23.84 -31.00
N SER A 248 -14.35 -23.18 -29.87
CA SER A 248 -14.64 -23.62 -28.49
C SER A 248 -13.88 -24.88 -28.02
N HIS A 249 -12.81 -25.32 -28.70
CA HIS A 249 -11.89 -26.33 -28.17
C HIS A 249 -11.03 -25.79 -27.02
N GLU A 250 -10.67 -26.63 -26.05
CA GLU A 250 -9.80 -26.25 -24.94
C GLU A 250 -8.34 -26.21 -25.41
N LEU A 251 -7.73 -25.02 -25.45
CA LEU A 251 -6.37 -24.81 -25.95
C LEU A 251 -5.38 -24.55 -24.80
N VAL A 252 -4.18 -25.13 -24.90
CA VAL A 252 -3.02 -24.81 -24.05
C VAL A 252 -1.83 -24.46 -24.94
N VAL A 253 -1.03 -23.46 -24.56
CA VAL A 253 -0.01 -22.84 -25.43
C VAL A 253 1.39 -22.96 -24.82
N SER A 254 2.39 -23.22 -25.65
CA SER A 254 3.82 -23.10 -25.35
C SER A 254 4.51 -22.30 -26.44
N THR A 255 5.27 -21.26 -26.11
CA THR A 255 6.12 -20.60 -27.12
C THR A 255 7.38 -21.40 -27.40
N LEU A 256 7.85 -21.31 -28.64
CA LEU A 256 9.04 -22.01 -29.14
C LEU A 256 10.21 -21.01 -29.32
N ASP A 257 11.36 -21.51 -29.79
CA ASP A 257 12.46 -20.64 -30.22
C ASP A 257 12.17 -19.93 -31.57
N ASP A 258 11.21 -20.45 -32.35
CA ASP A 258 10.55 -19.76 -33.47
C ASP A 258 9.08 -20.25 -33.53
N GLY A 259 8.13 -19.38 -33.19
CA GLY A 259 6.71 -19.70 -33.26
C GLY A 259 6.13 -20.33 -31.99
N VAL A 260 5.13 -21.20 -32.15
CA VAL A 260 4.24 -21.65 -31.06
C VAL A 260 3.80 -23.10 -31.23
N ALA A 261 3.59 -23.79 -30.11
CA ALA A 261 2.88 -25.06 -30.01
C ALA A 261 1.56 -24.88 -29.25
N VAL A 262 0.47 -25.38 -29.81
CA VAL A 262 -0.88 -25.35 -29.23
C VAL A 262 -1.39 -26.78 -29.08
N LEU A 263 -1.69 -27.18 -27.85
CA LEU A 263 -2.34 -28.43 -27.53
C LEU A 263 -3.86 -28.21 -27.51
N ASP A 264 -4.54 -28.76 -28.53
CA ASP A 264 -5.99 -28.95 -28.56
C ASP A 264 -6.33 -30.14 -27.65
N ARG A 265 -6.79 -29.84 -26.43
CA ARG A 265 -7.15 -30.84 -25.42
C ARG A 265 -8.51 -31.49 -25.68
N THR A 266 -9.38 -30.88 -26.49
CA THR A 266 -10.68 -31.43 -26.86
C THR A 266 -10.54 -32.52 -27.91
N ALA A 267 -9.76 -32.28 -28.98
CA ALA A 267 -9.48 -33.28 -30.02
C ALA A 267 -8.29 -34.19 -29.70
N GLY A 268 -7.52 -33.90 -28.65
CA GLY A 268 -6.28 -34.61 -28.35
C GLY A 268 -5.25 -34.46 -29.47
N ALA A 269 -4.89 -33.23 -29.85
CA ALA A 269 -3.94 -32.97 -30.94
C ALA A 269 -2.96 -31.85 -30.58
N LEU A 270 -1.70 -32.00 -30.99
CA LEU A 270 -0.71 -30.93 -30.90
C LEU A 270 -0.56 -30.28 -32.28
N VAL A 271 -0.83 -28.98 -32.38
CA VAL A 271 -0.55 -28.16 -33.55
C VAL A 271 0.68 -27.31 -33.28
N THR A 272 1.65 -27.34 -34.18
CA THR A 272 2.82 -26.46 -34.16
C THR A 272 2.73 -25.47 -35.31
N VAL A 273 3.08 -24.21 -35.05
CA VAL A 273 3.19 -23.14 -36.03
C VAL A 273 4.61 -22.60 -35.95
N VAL A 274 5.45 -22.95 -36.93
CA VAL A 274 6.88 -22.61 -36.98
C VAL A 274 7.17 -21.95 -38.32
N ALA A 275 7.75 -20.75 -38.33
CA ALA A 275 7.98 -19.97 -39.56
C ALA A 275 6.74 -19.91 -40.49
N GLY A 276 5.54 -19.73 -39.93
CA GLY A 276 4.26 -19.71 -40.65
C GLY A 276 3.73 -21.06 -41.13
N THR A 277 4.50 -22.16 -40.98
CA THR A 277 4.08 -23.52 -41.35
C THR A 277 3.29 -24.17 -40.22
N VAL A 278 2.05 -24.56 -40.50
CA VAL A 278 1.16 -25.24 -39.54
C VAL A 278 1.26 -26.76 -39.69
N ARG A 279 1.55 -27.48 -38.60
CA ARG A 279 1.61 -28.95 -38.56
C ARG A 279 0.78 -29.51 -37.40
N ARG A 280 -0.26 -30.29 -37.72
CA ARG A 280 -1.10 -31.02 -36.75
C ARG A 280 -0.58 -32.44 -36.54
N THR A 281 -0.33 -32.81 -35.29
CA THR A 281 0.01 -34.18 -34.86
C THR A 281 -1.17 -34.72 -34.04
N ALA A 282 -1.79 -35.80 -34.49
CA ALA A 282 -2.88 -36.45 -33.76
C ALA A 282 -2.32 -37.22 -32.56
N LEU A 283 -2.86 -36.99 -31.38
CA LEU A 283 -2.43 -37.62 -30.12
C LEU A 283 -3.60 -38.32 -29.39
N ALA A 284 -4.82 -38.33 -29.94
CA ALA A 284 -6.03 -38.83 -29.27
C ALA A 284 -5.96 -40.31 -28.83
N GLU A 285 -5.25 -41.15 -29.60
CA GLU A 285 -5.01 -42.56 -29.24
C GLU A 285 -3.90 -42.74 -28.18
N THR A 286 -3.14 -41.67 -27.90
CA THR A 286 -1.99 -41.67 -26.97
C THR A 286 -2.28 -40.94 -25.66
N LEU A 287 -2.98 -39.80 -25.72
CA LEU A 287 -3.42 -39.01 -24.57
C LEU A 287 -4.71 -39.61 -24.01
N THR A 288 -4.61 -40.49 -23.01
CA THR A 288 -5.78 -41.04 -22.32
C THR A 288 -6.25 -40.17 -21.13
N GLY A 289 -5.86 -38.89 -21.13
CA GLY A 289 -6.25 -37.86 -20.17
C GLY A 289 -5.76 -36.46 -20.62
N PRO A 290 -6.18 -35.37 -19.93
CA PRO A 290 -5.83 -34.02 -20.31
C PRO A 290 -4.32 -33.74 -20.19
N GLY A 291 -3.70 -33.37 -21.31
CA GLY A 291 -2.30 -32.94 -21.35
C GLY A 291 -2.11 -31.46 -20.97
N THR A 292 -0.89 -31.09 -20.60
CA THR A 292 -0.45 -29.71 -20.39
C THR A 292 0.93 -29.47 -21.00
N LEU A 293 1.29 -28.20 -21.21
CA LEU A 293 2.57 -27.75 -21.78
C LEU A 293 3.29 -26.79 -20.81
N PRO A 294 4.63 -26.67 -20.87
CA PRO A 294 5.34 -25.57 -20.22
C PRO A 294 5.06 -24.24 -20.95
N VAL A 295 5.17 -23.10 -20.25
CA VAL A 295 4.92 -21.76 -20.85
C VAL A 295 5.80 -21.49 -22.07
N ARG A 296 7.06 -21.95 -22.03
CA ARG A 296 8.02 -21.92 -23.13
C ARG A 296 8.70 -23.29 -23.25
N THR A 297 8.85 -23.78 -24.48
CA THR A 297 9.64 -24.96 -24.83
C THR A 297 10.91 -24.47 -25.54
N SER A 298 12.07 -24.98 -25.12
CA SER A 298 13.35 -24.67 -25.79
C SER A 298 13.89 -25.93 -26.47
N GLY A 299 14.33 -25.79 -27.72
CA GLY A 299 14.76 -26.90 -28.57
C GLY A 299 13.62 -27.63 -29.32
N PRO A 300 13.96 -28.66 -30.13
CA PRO A 300 13.09 -29.18 -31.21
C PRO A 300 12.08 -30.26 -30.79
N VAL A 301 11.75 -30.36 -29.49
CA VAL A 301 10.86 -31.41 -28.96
C VAL A 301 9.91 -30.82 -27.92
N VAL A 302 8.60 -30.91 -28.19
CA VAL A 302 7.53 -30.37 -27.35
C VAL A 302 7.07 -31.43 -26.34
N PRO A 303 7.19 -31.18 -25.02
CA PRO A 303 6.74 -32.11 -23.99
C PRO A 303 5.29 -31.87 -23.59
N VAL A 304 4.37 -32.74 -23.99
CA VAL A 304 2.99 -32.79 -23.48
C VAL A 304 2.95 -33.68 -22.24
N THR A 305 2.57 -33.14 -21.09
CA THR A 305 2.52 -33.87 -19.81
C THR A 305 1.07 -34.19 -19.44
N VAL A 306 0.71 -35.47 -19.31
CA VAL A 306 -0.61 -35.89 -18.80
C VAL A 306 -0.50 -36.12 -17.29
N VAL A 307 -0.74 -35.03 -16.54
CA VAL A 307 -0.49 -34.95 -15.09
C VAL A 307 -1.20 -36.05 -14.30
N GLY A 308 -2.49 -36.30 -14.56
CA GLY A 308 -3.28 -37.32 -13.87
C GLY A 308 -2.86 -38.77 -14.15
N GLN A 309 -1.97 -38.99 -15.11
CA GLN A 309 -1.39 -40.30 -15.46
C GLN A 309 0.12 -40.36 -15.27
N ARG A 310 0.74 -39.23 -14.92
CA ARG A 310 2.19 -39.04 -14.79
C ARG A 310 2.95 -39.49 -16.04
N GLN A 311 2.37 -39.28 -17.23
CA GLN A 311 3.04 -39.50 -18.51
C GLN A 311 3.60 -38.20 -19.07
N VAL A 312 4.75 -38.26 -19.70
CA VAL A 312 5.26 -37.21 -20.60
C VAL A 312 5.36 -37.81 -22.00
N HIS A 313 4.74 -37.14 -22.95
CA HIS A 313 4.84 -37.44 -24.38
C HIS A 313 5.73 -36.37 -25.00
N ALA A 314 6.92 -36.76 -25.42
CA ALA A 314 7.84 -35.92 -26.16
C ALA A 314 7.51 -36.01 -27.66
N ILE A 315 7.01 -34.92 -28.26
CA ILE A 315 6.67 -34.85 -29.68
C ILE A 315 7.75 -34.07 -30.43
N THR A 316 8.38 -34.70 -31.42
CA THR A 316 9.39 -34.05 -32.28
C THR A 316 8.73 -33.14 -33.32
N GLU A 317 9.50 -32.24 -33.94
CA GLU A 317 9.07 -31.49 -35.12
C GLU A 317 8.57 -32.40 -36.27
N ALA A 318 9.07 -33.64 -36.35
CA ALA A 318 8.61 -34.66 -37.30
C ALA A 318 7.25 -35.30 -36.93
N GLY A 319 6.65 -34.95 -35.80
CA GLY A 319 5.42 -35.55 -35.28
C GLY A 319 5.62 -36.95 -34.67
N GLU A 320 6.86 -37.38 -34.46
CA GLU A 320 7.13 -38.63 -33.74
C GLU A 320 6.86 -38.44 -32.25
N VAL A 321 6.11 -39.37 -31.65
CA VAL A 321 5.67 -39.29 -30.24
C VAL A 321 6.41 -40.34 -29.41
N ARG A 322 7.10 -39.91 -28.35
CA ARG A 322 7.79 -40.78 -27.39
C ARG A 322 7.22 -40.59 -25.99
N SER A 323 6.52 -41.60 -25.48
CA SER A 323 5.90 -41.60 -24.15
C SER A 323 6.83 -42.18 -23.08
N PHE A 324 6.90 -41.56 -21.91
CA PHE A 324 7.59 -42.10 -20.74
C PHE A 324 6.90 -41.73 -19.41
N SER A 325 7.01 -42.63 -18.42
CA SER A 325 6.39 -42.50 -17.10
C SER A 325 7.28 -41.71 -16.12
N VAL A 326 6.66 -40.79 -15.37
CA VAL A 326 7.32 -40.02 -14.31
C VAL A 326 7.10 -40.69 -12.94
N PRO A 327 8.16 -41.19 -12.26
CA PRO A 327 8.03 -41.95 -11.02
C PRO A 327 7.29 -41.19 -9.91
N GLY A 328 6.61 -41.91 -9.02
CA GLY A 328 5.83 -41.34 -7.91
C GLY A 328 4.31 -41.49 -8.12
N GLU A 329 3.52 -40.88 -7.23
CA GLU A 329 2.05 -40.94 -7.24
C GLU A 329 1.44 -39.57 -7.00
N GLY A 330 0.16 -39.41 -7.36
CA GLY A 330 -0.58 -38.16 -7.24
C GLY A 330 -0.40 -37.20 -8.42
N ASP A 331 -1.22 -36.15 -8.40
CA ASP A 331 -1.50 -35.19 -9.48
C ASP A 331 -0.74 -33.86 -9.35
N ARG A 332 0.19 -33.73 -8.39
CA ARG A 332 0.98 -32.50 -8.18
C ARG A 332 2.25 -32.43 -9.05
N LEU A 333 2.09 -32.69 -10.35
CA LEU A 333 3.17 -32.73 -11.33
C LEU A 333 3.18 -31.45 -12.18
N SER A 334 4.34 -30.82 -12.34
CA SER A 334 4.50 -29.72 -13.30
C SER A 334 4.44 -30.23 -14.74
N PRO A 335 4.15 -29.37 -15.74
CA PRO A 335 4.58 -29.64 -17.10
C PRO A 335 6.09 -29.93 -17.10
N ALA A 336 6.52 -30.91 -17.91
CA ALA A 336 7.93 -31.16 -18.11
C ALA A 336 8.56 -30.03 -18.96
N VAL A 337 9.72 -29.53 -18.54
CA VAL A 337 10.47 -28.49 -19.26
C VAL A 337 11.60 -29.15 -20.05
N ALA A 338 11.65 -28.91 -21.35
CA ALA A 338 12.77 -29.34 -22.20
C ALA A 338 13.95 -28.36 -22.04
N TRP A 339 15.13 -28.87 -21.67
CA TRP A 339 16.37 -28.11 -21.60
C TRP A 339 17.61 -28.96 -21.90
N ALA A 340 18.52 -28.46 -22.74
CA ALA A 340 19.80 -29.08 -23.09
C ALA A 340 19.70 -30.58 -23.49
N GLY A 341 18.62 -30.99 -24.15
CA GLY A 341 18.40 -32.40 -24.55
C GLY A 341 17.88 -33.32 -23.45
N ARG A 342 17.47 -32.77 -22.30
CA ARG A 342 16.77 -33.46 -21.21
C ARG A 342 15.38 -32.89 -20.97
N PHE A 343 14.53 -33.67 -20.29
CA PHE A 343 13.24 -33.22 -19.77
C PHE A 343 13.28 -33.16 -18.24
N TYR A 344 12.87 -32.03 -17.67
CA TYR A 344 12.83 -31.79 -16.23
C TYR A 344 11.39 -31.67 -15.76
N CYS A 345 10.94 -32.57 -14.89
CA CYS A 345 9.54 -32.62 -14.43
C CYS A 345 9.49 -32.57 -12.91
N ALA A 346 8.87 -31.54 -12.35
CA ALA A 346 8.81 -31.31 -10.91
C ALA A 346 7.60 -32.01 -10.27
N ASP A 347 7.86 -32.90 -9.33
CA ASP A 347 6.86 -33.45 -8.44
C ASP A 347 6.86 -32.66 -7.12
N GLN A 348 5.82 -31.83 -6.95
CA GLN A 348 5.65 -30.99 -5.77
C GLN A 348 5.15 -31.75 -4.54
N ALA A 349 4.62 -32.98 -4.70
CA ALA A 349 4.23 -33.83 -3.58
C ALA A 349 5.41 -34.63 -3.03
N ALA A 350 6.28 -35.14 -3.92
CA ALA A 350 7.52 -35.83 -3.54
C ALA A 350 8.67 -34.86 -3.17
N GLY A 351 8.60 -33.59 -3.60
CA GLY A 351 9.65 -32.61 -3.35
C GLY A 351 10.90 -32.83 -4.20
N VAL A 352 10.74 -33.24 -5.46
CA VAL A 352 11.85 -33.57 -6.37
C VAL A 352 11.61 -33.05 -7.78
N VAL A 353 12.70 -32.86 -8.54
CA VAL A 353 12.64 -32.73 -10.00
C VAL A 353 13.27 -33.98 -10.61
N TYR A 354 12.49 -34.74 -11.37
CA TYR A 354 12.99 -35.87 -12.15
C TYR A 354 13.59 -35.34 -13.45
N ALA A 355 14.80 -35.78 -13.78
CA ALA A 355 15.45 -35.45 -15.05
C ALA A 355 15.55 -36.70 -15.93
N PHE A 356 15.04 -36.59 -17.15
CA PHE A 356 15.03 -37.66 -18.15
C PHE A 356 15.92 -37.27 -19.33
N ASP A 357 16.55 -38.25 -19.97
CA ASP A 357 17.26 -38.04 -21.24
C ASP A 357 16.30 -37.92 -22.44
N SER A 358 16.86 -37.71 -23.63
CA SER A 358 16.10 -37.65 -24.89
C SER A 358 15.42 -38.97 -25.28
N ALA A 359 15.79 -40.09 -24.65
CA ALA A 359 15.12 -41.38 -24.81
C ALA A 359 13.98 -41.59 -23.79
N GLY A 360 13.77 -40.67 -22.85
CA GLY A 360 12.79 -40.78 -21.76
C GLY A 360 13.25 -41.65 -20.59
N GLN A 361 14.54 -41.99 -20.51
CA GLN A 361 15.09 -42.73 -19.38
C GLN A 361 15.42 -41.76 -18.23
N LEU A 362 15.07 -42.15 -17.00
CA LEU A 362 15.40 -41.37 -15.81
C LEU A 362 16.91 -41.37 -15.55
N VAL A 363 17.54 -40.20 -15.60
CA VAL A 363 18.99 -40.02 -15.45
C VAL A 363 19.40 -39.26 -14.18
N ASP A 364 18.49 -38.49 -13.55
CA ASP A 364 18.72 -37.91 -12.21
C ASP A 364 17.40 -37.68 -11.44
N THR A 365 17.48 -37.52 -10.12
CA THR A 365 16.36 -37.16 -9.22
C THR A 365 16.81 -36.09 -8.23
N ILE A 366 16.55 -34.84 -8.61
CA ILE A 366 17.03 -33.64 -7.93
C ILE A 366 16.13 -33.36 -6.71
N ARG A 367 16.62 -33.72 -5.53
CA ARG A 367 15.94 -33.50 -4.23
C ARG A 367 16.31 -32.12 -3.67
N GLY A 368 15.35 -31.40 -3.10
CA GLY A 368 15.58 -30.10 -2.46
C GLY A 368 14.61 -29.82 -1.32
N ARG A 369 14.85 -28.75 -0.54
CA ARG A 369 13.97 -28.30 0.55
C ARG A 369 12.90 -27.34 0.02
N TRP A 370 12.09 -27.83 -0.92
CA TRP A 370 11.05 -27.04 -1.56
C TRP A 370 9.84 -26.83 -0.65
N SER A 371 9.20 -25.67 -0.79
CA SER A 371 7.94 -25.32 -0.14
C SER A 371 7.21 -24.30 -1.01
N GLY A 372 5.91 -24.49 -1.22
CA GLY A 372 5.15 -23.77 -2.25
C GLY A 372 5.20 -24.49 -3.61
N PRO A 373 4.74 -23.84 -4.70
CA PRO A 373 4.95 -24.34 -6.06
C PRO A 373 6.44 -24.31 -6.42
N LEU A 374 6.86 -25.18 -7.35
CA LEU A 374 8.20 -25.12 -7.94
C LEU A 374 8.14 -24.53 -9.34
N GLU A 375 8.89 -23.45 -9.53
CA GLU A 375 9.11 -22.72 -10.77
C GLU A 375 10.35 -23.28 -11.47
N LEU A 376 10.26 -23.48 -12.79
CA LEU A 376 11.34 -23.97 -13.65
C LEU A 376 11.53 -22.96 -14.80
N GLU A 377 12.62 -22.20 -14.78
CA GLU A 377 12.93 -21.18 -15.78
C GLU A 377 14.20 -21.54 -16.55
N VAL A 378 14.12 -21.65 -17.88
CA VAL A 378 15.29 -21.76 -18.75
C VAL A 378 15.70 -20.35 -19.17
N ARG A 379 16.89 -19.91 -18.75
CA ARG A 379 17.43 -18.58 -19.03
C ARG A 379 18.95 -18.63 -19.16
N GLU A 380 19.51 -17.93 -20.15
CA GLU A 380 20.96 -17.69 -20.28
C GLU A 380 21.82 -18.98 -20.13
N ASN A 381 21.50 -20.02 -20.92
CA ASN A 381 22.13 -21.36 -20.92
C ASN A 381 22.08 -22.13 -19.57
N HIS A 382 21.16 -21.76 -18.67
CA HIS A 382 20.95 -22.42 -17.39
C HIS A 382 19.45 -22.69 -17.14
N LEU A 383 19.16 -23.71 -16.32
CA LEU A 383 17.82 -23.97 -15.78
C LEU A 383 17.82 -23.60 -14.30
N PHE A 384 17.05 -22.58 -13.94
CA PHE A 384 16.81 -22.14 -12.58
C PHE A 384 15.59 -22.84 -12.00
N MET A 385 15.71 -23.32 -10.76
CA MET A 385 14.68 -24.04 -10.03
C MET A 385 14.37 -23.27 -8.74
N ASN A 386 13.21 -22.61 -8.67
CA ASN A 386 12.83 -21.76 -7.55
C ASN A 386 11.58 -22.26 -6.84
N ALA A 387 11.58 -22.22 -5.51
CA ALA A 387 10.38 -22.35 -4.70
C ALA A 387 10.23 -21.03 -3.91
N PRO A 388 9.17 -20.22 -4.14
CA PRO A 388 9.03 -18.89 -3.54
C PRO A 388 9.05 -18.85 -2.01
N ASP A 389 8.54 -19.87 -1.31
CA ASP A 389 8.58 -19.91 0.16
C ASP A 389 9.90 -20.48 0.71
N ALA A 390 10.70 -21.16 -0.12
CA ALA A 390 11.92 -21.84 0.30
C ALA A 390 13.12 -20.89 0.41
N ALA A 391 14.05 -21.23 1.32
CA ALA A 391 15.36 -20.60 1.41
C ALA A 391 16.27 -20.97 0.23
N THR A 392 16.16 -22.19 -0.29
CA THR A 392 17.05 -22.72 -1.33
C THR A 392 16.42 -22.66 -2.72
N ALA A 393 17.17 -22.16 -3.70
CA ALA A 393 16.96 -22.42 -5.12
C ALA A 393 18.04 -23.38 -5.64
N ARG A 394 17.91 -23.85 -6.89
CA ARG A 394 18.97 -24.59 -7.58
C ARG A 394 19.19 -24.07 -9.00
N VAL A 395 20.40 -24.24 -9.50
CA VAL A 395 20.76 -23.98 -10.90
C VAL A 395 21.31 -25.27 -11.50
N VAL A 396 20.94 -25.53 -12.76
CA VAL A 396 21.46 -26.63 -13.56
C VAL A 396 22.08 -26.06 -14.83
N ASN A 397 23.36 -26.35 -15.09
CA ASN A 397 24.05 -25.92 -16.30
C ASN A 397 23.79 -26.86 -17.50
N ASP A 398 24.34 -26.51 -18.66
CA ASP A 398 24.30 -27.30 -19.90
C ASP A 398 24.85 -28.73 -19.78
N ARG A 399 25.82 -28.97 -18.88
CA ARG A 399 26.34 -30.31 -18.53
C ARG A 399 25.45 -31.08 -17.55
N HIS A 400 24.34 -30.48 -17.13
CA HIS A 400 23.42 -30.98 -16.12
C HIS A 400 24.01 -31.12 -14.70
N GLU A 401 25.08 -30.39 -14.39
CA GLU A 401 25.59 -30.26 -13.03
C GLU A 401 24.61 -29.41 -12.19
N VAL A 402 24.11 -29.96 -11.09
CA VAL A 402 23.18 -29.26 -10.20
C VAL A 402 23.94 -28.56 -9.07
N ARG A 403 23.69 -27.27 -8.87
CA ARG A 403 24.26 -26.45 -7.79
C ARG A 403 23.13 -25.88 -6.93
N GLU A 404 23.31 -25.89 -5.61
CA GLU A 404 22.33 -25.31 -4.67
C GLU A 404 22.71 -23.88 -4.30
N VAL A 405 21.69 -23.02 -4.25
CA VAL A 405 21.80 -21.59 -3.97
C VAL A 405 21.00 -21.31 -2.71
N ASP A 406 21.66 -20.85 -1.65
CA ASP A 406 20.97 -20.29 -0.49
C ASP A 406 20.54 -18.86 -0.82
N LYS A 407 19.25 -18.67 -1.13
CA LYS A 407 18.67 -17.34 -1.38
C LYS A 407 18.76 -16.44 -0.14
N TYR A 408 19.06 -16.95 1.05
CA TYR A 408 19.11 -16.18 2.30
C TYR A 408 20.54 -15.98 2.87
N ALA A 409 21.58 -16.46 2.17
CA ALA A 409 22.96 -16.29 2.60
C ALA A 409 23.41 -14.81 2.71
N ASN A 410 24.22 -14.52 3.72
CA ASN A 410 24.65 -13.16 4.06
C ASN A 410 25.96 -12.73 3.37
N ASP A 411 26.54 -13.53 2.47
CA ASP A 411 27.79 -13.24 1.74
C ASP A 411 27.59 -12.39 0.47
N VAL A 412 26.56 -11.54 0.45
CA VAL A 412 26.28 -10.61 -0.66
C VAL A 412 27.41 -9.56 -0.75
N LEU A 413 27.87 -9.28 -1.97
CA LEU A 413 28.95 -8.32 -2.23
C LEU A 413 28.48 -6.86 -2.15
N GLY A 414 28.16 -6.40 -0.93
CA GLY A 414 27.96 -4.98 -0.61
C GLY A 414 26.62 -4.65 0.03
N GLY A 415 26.48 -4.94 1.33
CA GLY A 415 25.38 -4.43 2.15
C GLY A 415 25.59 -4.76 3.63
N ASP A 416 25.41 -3.80 4.52
CA ASP A 416 25.38 -4.06 5.97
C ASP A 416 24.10 -4.83 6.34
N PRO A 417 24.17 -5.78 7.29
CA PRO A 417 23.02 -6.62 7.64
C PRO A 417 21.92 -5.81 8.38
N PRO A 418 20.63 -6.06 8.09
CA PRO A 418 19.54 -5.50 8.89
C PRO A 418 19.53 -6.08 10.30
N VAL A 419 19.07 -5.29 11.27
CA VAL A 419 19.00 -5.68 12.69
C VAL A 419 17.96 -6.80 12.88
N GLU A 420 18.31 -7.86 13.63
CA GLU A 420 17.37 -8.93 13.97
C GLU A 420 16.13 -8.39 14.72
N PRO A 421 14.90 -8.78 14.33
CA PRO A 421 13.70 -8.43 15.08
C PRO A 421 13.69 -9.14 16.45
N PRO A 422 13.14 -8.51 17.51
CA PRO A 422 13.09 -9.10 18.84
C PRO A 422 12.25 -10.38 18.88
N PRO A 423 12.57 -11.34 19.77
CA PRO A 423 11.88 -12.62 19.83
C PRO A 423 10.39 -12.47 20.17
N PRO A 424 9.50 -13.27 19.55
CA PRO A 424 8.06 -13.13 19.74
C PRO A 424 7.60 -13.54 21.16
N PRO A 425 6.48 -12.99 21.65
CA PRO A 425 5.88 -13.41 22.91
C PRO A 425 5.44 -14.88 22.87
N PRO A 426 5.31 -15.55 24.05
CA PRO A 426 4.99 -16.97 24.12
C PRO A 426 3.63 -17.27 23.45
N PRO A 427 3.51 -18.39 22.72
CA PRO A 427 2.34 -18.64 21.88
C PRO A 427 1.08 -18.90 22.71
N PRO A 428 -0.10 -18.45 22.24
CA PRO A 428 -1.38 -18.93 22.79
C PRO A 428 -1.50 -20.45 22.61
N LYS A 429 -2.32 -21.10 23.45
CA LYS A 429 -2.54 -22.56 23.39
C LYS A 429 -2.91 -22.98 21.96
N LYS A 430 -2.10 -23.87 21.37
CA LYS A 430 -2.36 -24.44 20.04
C LYS A 430 -3.79 -25.00 19.98
N PRO A 431 -4.58 -24.68 18.93
CA PRO A 431 -5.86 -25.34 18.68
C PRO A 431 -5.70 -26.87 18.69
N GLN A 432 -6.66 -27.60 19.26
CA GLN A 432 -6.59 -29.06 19.31
C GLN A 432 -6.84 -29.68 17.94
N VAL A 433 -5.74 -30.00 17.25
CA VAL A 433 -5.74 -30.74 16.00
C VAL A 433 -6.23 -32.17 16.21
N SER A 434 -7.31 -32.55 15.53
CA SER A 434 -7.90 -33.89 15.60
C SER A 434 -8.18 -34.48 14.22
N LYS A 435 -8.75 -35.70 14.18
CA LYS A 435 -9.15 -36.38 12.94
C LYS A 435 -10.24 -35.58 12.20
N PRO A 436 -10.39 -35.73 10.87
CA PRO A 436 -11.43 -35.03 10.13
C PRO A 436 -12.85 -35.40 10.60
N GLY A 437 -13.80 -34.52 10.33
CA GLY A 437 -15.22 -34.87 10.38
C GLY A 437 -15.60 -35.86 9.27
N ALA A 438 -16.86 -36.32 9.28
CA ALA A 438 -17.40 -37.03 8.12
C ALA A 438 -17.54 -36.07 6.92
N PRO A 439 -17.36 -36.55 5.68
CA PRO A 439 -17.79 -35.84 4.48
C PRO A 439 -19.29 -35.51 4.56
N ARG A 440 -19.71 -34.42 3.91
CA ARG A 440 -21.10 -33.97 3.88
C ARG A 440 -21.73 -34.32 2.53
N GLY A 441 -23.05 -34.53 2.48
CA GLY A 441 -23.79 -34.71 1.22
C GLY A 441 -23.15 -35.73 0.26
N VAL A 442 -22.84 -36.93 0.74
CA VAL A 442 -22.32 -38.02 -0.11
C VAL A 442 -23.49 -38.57 -0.94
N THR A 443 -23.33 -38.60 -2.26
CA THR A 443 -24.30 -39.12 -3.23
C THR A 443 -23.61 -40.03 -4.25
N ALA A 444 -24.38 -40.82 -4.99
CA ALA A 444 -23.90 -41.60 -6.12
C ALA A 444 -24.93 -41.59 -7.26
N ALA A 445 -24.45 -41.43 -8.50
CA ALA A 445 -25.27 -41.54 -9.71
C ALA A 445 -24.74 -42.70 -10.58
N ALA A 446 -25.65 -43.36 -11.31
CA ALA A 446 -25.31 -44.50 -12.16
C ALA A 446 -24.64 -44.04 -13.46
N GLY A 447 -23.95 -44.94 -14.14
CA GLY A 447 -23.52 -44.82 -15.53
C GLY A 447 -23.44 -46.21 -16.14
N ASP A 448 -22.98 -46.32 -17.39
CA ASP A 448 -22.76 -47.63 -18.00
C ASP A 448 -21.57 -48.32 -17.33
N ALA A 449 -21.79 -49.54 -16.85
CA ALA A 449 -20.87 -50.36 -16.06
C ALA A 449 -20.13 -49.57 -14.95
N SER A 450 -20.75 -48.52 -14.39
CA SER A 450 -20.07 -47.58 -13.50
C SER A 450 -21.02 -46.78 -12.60
N ALA A 451 -20.44 -46.07 -11.61
CA ALA A 451 -21.16 -45.11 -10.78
C ALA A 451 -20.24 -43.93 -10.39
N ARG A 452 -20.73 -42.69 -10.53
CA ARG A 452 -20.05 -41.48 -10.09
C ARG A 452 -20.48 -41.11 -8.68
N VAL A 453 -19.58 -41.23 -7.71
CA VAL A 453 -19.79 -40.89 -6.29
C VAL A 453 -19.29 -39.47 -6.05
N SER A 454 -20.07 -38.63 -5.37
CA SER A 454 -19.78 -37.21 -5.14
C SER A 454 -20.00 -36.81 -3.67
N TRP A 455 -19.30 -35.80 -3.16
CA TRP A 455 -19.41 -35.33 -1.77
C TRP A 455 -18.96 -33.88 -1.56
N ARG A 456 -19.50 -33.25 -0.51
CA ARG A 456 -19.03 -31.95 0.01
C ARG A 456 -17.92 -32.14 1.07
N PRO A 457 -17.04 -31.14 1.29
CA PRO A 457 -15.91 -31.24 2.20
C PRO A 457 -16.25 -31.74 3.61
N ALA A 458 -15.34 -32.54 4.18
CA ALA A 458 -15.27 -32.82 5.60
C ALA A 458 -14.62 -31.63 6.35
N ALA A 459 -14.91 -31.49 7.66
CA ALA A 459 -14.21 -30.52 8.49
C ALA A 459 -12.78 -31.00 8.79
N ALA A 460 -11.77 -30.18 8.50
CA ALA A 460 -10.35 -30.52 8.65
C ALA A 460 -9.86 -30.55 10.12
N ASN A 461 -10.63 -29.95 11.06
CA ASN A 461 -10.38 -30.03 12.51
C ASN A 461 -8.93 -29.71 12.94
N GLY A 462 -8.32 -28.71 12.30
CA GLY A 462 -6.99 -28.19 12.62
C GLY A 462 -5.81 -28.85 11.89
N ALA A 463 -6.03 -29.85 11.04
CA ALA A 463 -5.01 -30.34 10.10
C ALA A 463 -5.61 -30.68 8.74
N GLU A 464 -4.95 -30.21 7.69
CA GLU A 464 -5.33 -30.39 6.29
C GLU A 464 -5.69 -31.85 5.96
N ILE A 465 -6.81 -32.04 5.28
CA ILE A 465 -7.24 -33.34 4.79
C ILE A 465 -6.33 -33.71 3.63
N ILE A 466 -5.60 -34.82 3.76
CA ILE A 466 -4.62 -35.29 2.77
C ILE A 466 -5.34 -35.97 1.60
N ARG A 467 -6.43 -36.70 1.89
CA ARG A 467 -7.21 -37.47 0.91
C ARG A 467 -8.58 -37.89 1.42
N TYR A 468 -9.43 -38.31 0.48
CA TYR A 468 -10.68 -39.00 0.71
C TYR A 468 -10.55 -40.46 0.24
N VAL A 469 -11.29 -41.35 0.87
CA VAL A 469 -11.31 -42.79 0.58
C VAL A 469 -12.76 -43.19 0.33
N VAL A 470 -13.01 -43.85 -0.80
CA VAL A 470 -14.33 -44.30 -1.27
C VAL A 470 -14.34 -45.82 -1.33
N GLU A 471 -15.25 -46.46 -0.60
CA GLU A 471 -15.33 -47.91 -0.43
C GLU A 471 -16.75 -48.43 -0.73
N GLY A 472 -16.85 -49.41 -1.63
CA GLY A 472 -18.10 -50.05 -2.06
C GLY A 472 -17.88 -50.98 -3.28
N ALA A 473 -18.84 -51.85 -3.58
CA ALA A 473 -18.74 -52.84 -4.68
C ALA A 473 -17.46 -53.73 -4.65
N GLY A 474 -16.91 -54.00 -3.46
CA GLY A 474 -15.64 -54.72 -3.29
C GLY A 474 -14.38 -53.91 -3.62
N LYS A 475 -14.52 -52.64 -4.04
CA LYS A 475 -13.42 -51.76 -4.45
C LYS A 475 -13.17 -50.68 -3.39
N ARG A 476 -11.91 -50.23 -3.32
CA ARG A 476 -11.44 -49.10 -2.50
C ARG A 476 -10.65 -48.16 -3.39
N LEU A 477 -11.08 -46.90 -3.46
CA LEU A 477 -10.45 -45.84 -4.25
C LEU A 477 -10.03 -44.72 -3.32
N GLU A 478 -8.78 -44.26 -3.40
CA GLU A 478 -8.28 -43.13 -2.63
C GLU A 478 -8.04 -41.95 -3.59
N VAL A 479 -8.54 -40.77 -3.25
CA VAL A 479 -8.49 -39.56 -4.10
C VAL A 479 -8.03 -38.34 -3.30
N GLY A 480 -7.37 -37.37 -3.97
CA GLY A 480 -6.68 -36.27 -3.30
C GLY A 480 -7.54 -35.38 -2.40
N ALA A 481 -6.86 -34.61 -1.53
CA ALA A 481 -7.40 -33.60 -0.61
C ALA A 481 -8.56 -32.76 -1.19
N ASN A 482 -8.43 -32.37 -2.46
CA ASN A 482 -9.32 -31.45 -3.14
C ASN A 482 -10.40 -32.15 -3.99
N GLN A 483 -10.29 -33.46 -4.24
CA GLN A 483 -11.25 -34.21 -5.04
C GLN A 483 -12.60 -34.33 -4.31
N ARG A 484 -13.68 -34.07 -5.04
CA ARG A 484 -15.07 -34.06 -4.53
C ARG A 484 -15.99 -35.05 -5.25
N SER A 485 -15.44 -35.82 -6.17
CA SER A 485 -16.09 -36.97 -6.78
C SER A 485 -15.06 -38.02 -7.21
N VAL A 486 -15.52 -39.23 -7.51
CA VAL A 486 -14.77 -40.30 -8.18
C VAL A 486 -15.73 -41.18 -8.98
N GLN A 487 -15.27 -41.77 -10.08
CA GLN A 487 -16.07 -42.71 -10.87
C GLN A 487 -15.56 -44.14 -10.63
N VAL A 488 -16.43 -44.96 -10.05
CA VAL A 488 -16.20 -46.39 -9.83
C VAL A 488 -16.58 -47.10 -11.12
N LYS A 489 -15.60 -47.64 -11.86
CA LYS A 489 -15.82 -48.38 -13.11
C LYS A 489 -15.88 -49.89 -12.87
N GLU A 490 -16.22 -50.63 -13.92
CA GLU A 490 -16.34 -52.11 -13.93
C GLU A 490 -17.31 -52.61 -12.84
N LEU A 491 -18.53 -52.09 -12.89
CA LEU A 491 -19.69 -52.51 -12.10
C LEU A 491 -20.68 -53.29 -12.99
N THR A 492 -21.47 -54.19 -12.40
CA THR A 492 -22.50 -54.93 -13.13
C THR A 492 -23.73 -54.05 -13.37
N ASN A 493 -24.15 -53.88 -14.63
CA ASN A 493 -25.43 -53.24 -14.93
C ASN A 493 -26.59 -54.05 -14.34
N GLY A 494 -27.55 -53.37 -13.72
CA GLY A 494 -28.67 -53.98 -12.99
C GLY A 494 -28.38 -54.43 -11.55
N GLU A 495 -27.12 -54.40 -11.09
CA GLU A 495 -26.78 -54.68 -9.68
C GLU A 495 -26.78 -53.39 -8.85
N THR A 496 -27.33 -53.42 -7.63
CA THR A 496 -27.47 -52.22 -6.78
C THR A 496 -26.34 -52.10 -5.78
N TYR A 497 -25.54 -51.04 -5.91
CA TYR A 497 -24.40 -50.74 -5.04
C TYR A 497 -24.71 -49.61 -4.06
N THR A 498 -23.83 -49.44 -3.08
CA THR A 498 -23.78 -48.28 -2.18
C THR A 498 -22.34 -48.06 -1.79
N PHE A 499 -21.91 -46.80 -1.78
CA PHE A 499 -20.53 -46.41 -1.50
C PHE A 499 -20.44 -45.68 -0.16
N SER A 500 -19.25 -45.66 0.42
CA SER A 500 -18.98 -44.94 1.67
C SER A 500 -17.69 -44.13 1.55
N VAL A 501 -17.74 -42.87 1.97
CA VAL A 501 -16.64 -41.91 1.82
C VAL A 501 -16.17 -41.46 3.20
N HIS A 502 -14.86 -41.50 3.45
CA HIS A 502 -14.23 -40.92 4.64
C HIS A 502 -13.03 -40.04 4.28
N ALA A 503 -12.73 -39.06 5.14
CA ALA A 503 -11.59 -38.15 4.97
C ALA A 503 -10.43 -38.55 5.91
N VAL A 504 -9.19 -38.31 5.47
CA VAL A 504 -7.96 -38.65 6.23
C VAL A 504 -7.07 -37.41 6.33
N ASN A 505 -6.63 -37.04 7.54
CA ASN A 505 -5.58 -36.02 7.75
C ASN A 505 -4.38 -36.63 8.50
N ALA A 506 -3.41 -35.78 8.90
CA ALA A 506 -2.23 -36.18 9.66
C ALA A 506 -2.51 -36.78 11.07
N LYS A 507 -3.77 -36.89 11.50
CA LYS A 507 -4.23 -37.63 12.70
C LYS A 507 -4.98 -38.93 12.35
N GLY A 508 -5.05 -39.30 11.08
CA GLY A 508 -5.66 -40.52 10.56
C GLY A 508 -7.08 -40.30 10.01
N ALA A 509 -7.74 -41.42 9.71
CA ALA A 509 -9.10 -41.43 9.17
C ALA A 509 -10.15 -40.92 10.16
N GLY A 510 -11.02 -40.04 9.67
CA GLY A 510 -12.28 -39.65 10.29
C GLY A 510 -13.42 -40.64 9.97
N PRO A 511 -14.65 -40.39 10.46
CA PRO A 511 -15.79 -41.27 10.24
C PRO A 511 -16.31 -41.22 8.80
N ALA A 512 -16.82 -42.36 8.30
CA ALA A 512 -17.37 -42.48 6.95
C ALA A 512 -18.84 -42.03 6.87
N ARG A 513 -19.27 -41.57 5.69
CA ARG A 513 -20.68 -41.36 5.32
C ARG A 513 -21.01 -42.16 4.06
N ARG A 514 -22.17 -42.83 4.04
CA ARG A 514 -22.67 -43.58 2.88
C ARG A 514 -23.36 -42.68 1.85
N SER A 515 -23.33 -43.09 0.58
CA SER A 515 -24.18 -42.57 -0.51
C SER A 515 -25.62 -43.07 -0.39
N ASN A 516 -26.49 -42.58 -1.27
CA ASN A 516 -27.68 -43.32 -1.69
C ASN A 516 -27.30 -44.65 -2.38
N PRO A 517 -28.22 -45.64 -2.45
CA PRO A 517 -28.07 -46.78 -3.35
C PRO A 517 -28.14 -46.33 -4.82
N VAL A 518 -27.52 -47.09 -5.71
CA VAL A 518 -27.38 -46.78 -7.13
C VAL A 518 -27.25 -48.06 -7.96
N THR A 519 -27.85 -48.09 -9.15
CA THR A 519 -27.92 -49.28 -10.03
C THR A 519 -27.41 -48.90 -11.43
N PRO A 520 -26.20 -49.35 -11.86
CA PRO A 520 -25.64 -49.05 -13.19
C PRO A 520 -26.53 -49.55 -14.34
N THR A 521 -26.49 -48.85 -15.47
CA THR A 521 -27.31 -49.14 -16.66
C THR A 521 -26.66 -48.55 -17.92
N ALA A 522 -26.85 -49.21 -19.06
CA ALA A 522 -26.43 -48.73 -20.37
C ALA A 522 -27.30 -47.57 -20.91
N GLU A 523 -28.50 -47.36 -20.34
CA GLU A 523 -29.41 -46.25 -20.69
C GLU A 523 -28.96 -44.94 -20.01
N VAL A 524 -27.79 -44.45 -20.41
CA VAL A 524 -27.17 -43.21 -19.94
C VAL A 524 -27.60 -42.04 -20.84
N PRO A 525 -27.95 -40.85 -20.29
CA PRO A 525 -28.22 -39.67 -21.11
C PRO A 525 -26.95 -39.14 -21.80
N ASP A 526 -27.12 -38.32 -22.84
CA ASP A 526 -26.02 -37.60 -23.49
C ASP A 526 -25.49 -36.47 -22.59
N ALA A 527 -24.20 -36.14 -22.73
CA ALA A 527 -23.60 -34.99 -22.04
C ALA A 527 -24.12 -33.66 -22.64
N PRO A 528 -24.37 -32.62 -21.82
CA PRO A 528 -24.67 -31.29 -22.34
C PRO A 528 -23.52 -30.75 -23.20
N VAL A 529 -23.84 -30.13 -24.33
CA VAL A 529 -22.88 -29.47 -25.23
C VAL A 529 -22.91 -27.95 -25.04
N SER A 530 -21.82 -27.25 -25.37
CA SER A 530 -21.79 -25.77 -25.40
C SER A 530 -22.27 -25.09 -24.11
N VAL A 531 -21.77 -25.53 -22.95
CA VAL A 531 -22.04 -24.88 -21.65
C VAL A 531 -21.44 -23.48 -21.63
N THR A 532 -22.22 -22.49 -21.21
CA THR A 532 -21.79 -21.10 -21.05
C THR A 532 -21.91 -20.63 -19.59
N ALA A 533 -21.15 -19.61 -19.23
CA ALA A 533 -21.20 -18.96 -17.92
C ALA A 533 -21.15 -17.43 -18.01
N GLU A 534 -21.97 -16.75 -17.21
CA GLU A 534 -22.06 -15.30 -17.07
C GLU A 534 -21.89 -14.92 -15.58
N ALA A 535 -20.95 -14.03 -15.26
CA ALA A 535 -20.84 -13.43 -13.93
C ALA A 535 -21.58 -12.09 -13.87
N ARG A 536 -22.35 -11.85 -12.80
CA ARG A 536 -23.22 -10.67 -12.66
C ARG A 536 -22.76 -9.75 -11.51
N PRO A 537 -23.07 -8.44 -11.56
CA PRO A 537 -22.71 -7.46 -10.52
C PRO A 537 -23.23 -7.75 -9.10
N ASP A 538 -24.24 -8.60 -8.96
CA ASP A 538 -24.79 -9.02 -7.66
C ASP A 538 -23.98 -10.15 -6.99
N GLY A 539 -22.85 -10.56 -7.58
CA GLY A 539 -22.02 -11.66 -7.10
C GLY A 539 -22.46 -13.05 -7.59
N THR A 540 -23.57 -13.15 -8.33
CA THR A 540 -24.01 -14.44 -8.88
C THR A 540 -23.22 -14.84 -10.14
N VAL A 541 -23.17 -16.14 -10.40
CA VAL A 541 -22.76 -16.69 -11.69
C VAL A 541 -23.90 -17.55 -12.23
N VAL A 542 -24.35 -17.25 -13.44
CA VAL A 542 -25.33 -18.07 -14.15
C VAL A 542 -24.57 -18.99 -15.09
N VAL A 543 -24.84 -20.29 -15.00
CA VAL A 543 -24.31 -21.32 -15.89
C VAL A 543 -25.48 -21.89 -16.67
N SER A 544 -25.38 -21.94 -17.99
CA SER A 544 -26.49 -22.31 -18.89
C SER A 544 -26.03 -23.32 -19.94
N TRP A 545 -26.95 -24.18 -20.38
CA TRP A 545 -26.68 -25.25 -21.36
C TRP A 545 -27.95 -25.67 -22.11
N PRO A 546 -27.87 -26.22 -23.33
CA PRO A 546 -29.01 -26.82 -24.03
C PRO A 546 -29.48 -28.11 -23.34
N GLU A 547 -30.75 -28.49 -23.56
CA GLU A 547 -31.30 -29.72 -23.00
C GLU A 547 -30.59 -30.96 -23.57
N ALA A 548 -30.20 -31.89 -22.69
CA ALA A 548 -29.55 -33.13 -23.07
C ALA A 548 -30.56 -34.19 -23.54
N ASN A 549 -30.21 -34.94 -24.58
CA ASN A 549 -30.99 -36.12 -24.99
C ASN A 549 -30.89 -37.20 -23.91
N GLY A 550 -32.04 -37.60 -23.35
CA GLY A 550 -32.11 -38.62 -22.30
C GLY A 550 -32.05 -40.07 -22.78
N GLN A 551 -31.79 -40.32 -24.08
CA GLN A 551 -31.71 -41.63 -24.71
C GLN A 551 -32.94 -42.52 -24.40
N GLY A 552 -34.14 -41.93 -24.54
CA GLY A 552 -35.43 -42.58 -24.28
C GLY A 552 -35.94 -42.45 -22.83
N ASN A 553 -35.09 -42.02 -21.90
CA ASN A 553 -35.48 -41.65 -20.53
C ASN A 553 -35.62 -40.12 -20.40
N THR A 554 -36.25 -39.65 -19.32
CA THR A 554 -36.45 -38.20 -19.09
C THR A 554 -35.29 -37.63 -18.29
N ILE A 555 -34.74 -36.46 -18.67
CA ILE A 555 -33.76 -35.77 -17.81
C ILE A 555 -34.46 -35.26 -16.54
N ALA A 556 -34.00 -35.70 -15.37
CA ALA A 556 -34.57 -35.33 -14.08
C ALA A 556 -33.85 -34.15 -13.43
N ARG A 557 -32.55 -33.98 -13.74
CA ARG A 557 -31.70 -32.89 -13.25
C ARG A 557 -30.35 -32.84 -13.99
N TYR A 558 -29.61 -31.79 -13.75
CA TYR A 558 -28.21 -31.61 -14.13
C TYR A 558 -27.39 -31.32 -12.86
N ALA A 559 -26.13 -31.77 -12.82
CA ALA A 559 -25.18 -31.47 -11.76
C ALA A 559 -24.01 -30.66 -12.34
N VAL A 560 -23.69 -29.52 -11.71
CA VAL A 560 -22.70 -28.55 -12.21
C VAL A 560 -21.46 -28.58 -11.30
N THR A 561 -20.28 -28.64 -11.91
CA THR A 561 -18.98 -28.61 -11.23
C THR A 561 -18.22 -27.36 -11.63
N ALA A 562 -17.85 -26.53 -10.65
CA ALA A 562 -16.93 -25.41 -10.84
C ALA A 562 -15.48 -25.91 -10.80
N THR A 563 -14.65 -25.35 -11.66
CA THR A 563 -13.22 -25.63 -11.79
C THR A 563 -12.44 -24.34 -11.62
N SER A 564 -11.45 -24.32 -10.71
CA SER A 564 -10.52 -23.20 -10.55
C SER A 564 -9.15 -23.70 -10.08
N ALA A 565 -8.07 -23.15 -10.66
CA ALA A 565 -6.69 -23.54 -10.36
C ALA A 565 -6.44 -25.07 -10.35
N GLY A 566 -7.10 -25.82 -11.24
CA GLY A 566 -7.03 -27.28 -11.31
C GLY A 566 -7.82 -28.04 -10.22
N THR A 567 -8.55 -27.33 -9.35
CA THR A 567 -9.42 -27.91 -8.31
C THR A 567 -10.89 -27.87 -8.73
N ASN A 568 -11.58 -29.01 -8.60
CA ASN A 568 -12.97 -29.20 -9.00
C ASN A 568 -13.89 -29.30 -7.77
N ALA A 569 -14.98 -28.52 -7.74
CA ALA A 569 -15.95 -28.49 -6.66
C ALA A 569 -17.40 -28.49 -7.20
N PRO A 570 -18.35 -29.25 -6.60
CA PRO A 570 -19.75 -29.19 -6.99
C PRO A 570 -20.33 -27.80 -6.72
N ALA A 571 -20.73 -27.09 -7.78
CA ALA A 571 -21.35 -25.76 -7.71
C ALA A 571 -22.82 -25.87 -7.30
N GLY A 572 -23.54 -26.86 -7.85
CA GLY A 572 -24.95 -27.09 -7.53
C GLY A 572 -25.58 -28.15 -8.42
N GLU A 573 -26.91 -28.27 -8.31
CA GLU A 573 -27.73 -29.11 -9.18
C GLU A 573 -28.97 -28.31 -9.58
N ALA A 574 -29.43 -28.49 -10.83
CA ALA A 574 -30.59 -27.78 -11.39
C ALA A 574 -31.57 -28.78 -12.03
N PRO A 575 -32.90 -28.58 -11.92
CA PRO A 575 -33.89 -29.42 -12.60
C PRO A 575 -34.05 -29.08 -14.09
N GLY A 576 -33.58 -27.89 -14.51
CA GLY A 576 -33.63 -27.42 -15.89
C GLY A 576 -32.25 -27.01 -16.42
N THR A 577 -32.25 -26.29 -17.53
CA THR A 577 -31.08 -25.92 -18.36
C THR A 577 -30.22 -24.76 -17.84
N GLU A 578 -30.40 -24.34 -16.58
CA GLU A 578 -29.68 -23.23 -15.97
C GLU A 578 -29.45 -23.46 -14.47
N LEU A 579 -28.26 -23.10 -13.97
CA LEU A 579 -27.95 -22.97 -12.54
C LEU A 579 -27.46 -21.54 -12.24
N VAL A 580 -28.14 -20.87 -11.32
CA VAL A 580 -27.64 -19.66 -10.67
C VAL A 580 -26.84 -20.04 -9.42
N VAL A 581 -25.52 -19.98 -9.52
CA VAL A 581 -24.59 -20.09 -8.39
C VAL A 581 -24.61 -18.77 -7.62
N LYS A 582 -24.73 -18.82 -6.29
CA LYS A 582 -25.05 -17.63 -5.49
C LYS A 582 -23.81 -16.83 -5.10
N ALA A 583 -24.04 -15.54 -4.84
CA ALA A 583 -23.09 -14.63 -4.21
C ALA A 583 -22.42 -15.28 -2.98
N GLY A 584 -21.09 -15.35 -2.99
CA GLY A 584 -20.28 -15.96 -1.94
C GLY A 584 -20.20 -17.50 -1.92
N GLU A 585 -20.83 -18.21 -2.86
CA GLU A 585 -20.55 -19.66 -3.08
C GLU A 585 -19.27 -19.89 -3.91
N LEU A 586 -18.81 -18.85 -4.61
CA LEU A 586 -17.53 -18.77 -5.34
C LEU A 586 -16.72 -17.58 -4.79
N GLU A 587 -15.40 -17.64 -4.90
CA GLU A 587 -14.49 -16.59 -4.44
C GLU A 587 -14.41 -15.43 -5.44
N TYR A 588 -14.61 -14.18 -4.99
CA TYR A 588 -14.57 -13.02 -5.86
C TYR A 588 -13.14 -12.70 -6.32
N GLY A 589 -12.96 -12.42 -7.62
CA GLY A 589 -11.63 -12.22 -8.21
C GLY A 589 -10.92 -13.51 -8.63
N THR A 590 -11.38 -14.68 -8.18
CA THR A 590 -10.87 -15.98 -8.62
C THR A 590 -11.55 -16.40 -9.93
N GLN A 591 -10.78 -16.93 -10.89
CA GLN A 591 -11.30 -17.37 -12.18
C GLN A 591 -11.92 -18.77 -12.05
N TYR A 592 -13.13 -18.94 -12.61
CA TYR A 592 -13.85 -20.22 -12.65
C TYR A 592 -14.29 -20.56 -14.07
N ALA A 593 -14.35 -21.85 -14.37
CA ALA A 593 -15.10 -22.41 -15.50
C ALA A 593 -15.88 -23.65 -15.05
N PHE A 594 -16.85 -24.10 -15.83
CA PHE A 594 -17.85 -25.08 -15.36
C PHE A 594 -17.97 -26.27 -16.31
N THR A 595 -18.27 -27.45 -15.75
CA THR A 595 -18.74 -28.62 -16.48
C THR A 595 -20.06 -29.11 -15.92
N VAL A 596 -20.90 -29.70 -16.76
CA VAL A 596 -22.26 -30.12 -16.44
C VAL A 596 -22.44 -31.60 -16.78
N VAL A 597 -23.13 -32.32 -15.91
CA VAL A 597 -23.54 -33.72 -16.09
C VAL A 597 -25.07 -33.78 -16.05
N SER A 598 -25.70 -34.25 -17.12
CA SER A 598 -27.13 -34.57 -17.15
C SER A 598 -27.41 -35.86 -16.39
N VAL A 599 -28.57 -35.97 -15.75
CA VAL A 599 -29.00 -37.15 -14.98
C VAL A 599 -30.47 -37.47 -15.28
N ASN A 600 -30.75 -38.70 -15.72
CA ASN A 600 -32.11 -39.12 -16.08
C ASN A 600 -32.94 -39.61 -14.87
N ASP A 601 -34.23 -39.86 -15.10
CA ASP A 601 -35.20 -40.28 -14.08
C ASP A 601 -34.93 -41.68 -13.49
N LYS A 602 -34.07 -42.47 -14.13
CA LYS A 602 -33.54 -43.74 -13.60
C LYS A 602 -32.29 -43.55 -12.74
N GLY A 603 -31.77 -42.33 -12.64
CA GLY A 603 -30.57 -41.98 -11.88
C GLY A 603 -29.24 -42.22 -12.61
N ALA A 604 -29.28 -42.53 -13.91
CA ALA A 604 -28.11 -42.62 -14.76
C ALA A 604 -27.64 -41.23 -15.20
N ALA A 605 -26.33 -41.03 -15.19
CA ALA A 605 -25.67 -39.75 -15.37
C ALA A 605 -24.63 -39.82 -16.48
N SER A 606 -24.61 -38.80 -17.34
CA SER A 606 -23.70 -38.68 -18.47
C SER A 606 -22.24 -38.52 -18.06
N GLU A 607 -21.35 -38.61 -19.04
CA GLU A 607 -20.02 -38.02 -18.89
C GLU A 607 -20.11 -36.49 -18.77
N ALA A 608 -19.05 -35.86 -18.26
CA ALA A 608 -19.03 -34.41 -18.11
C ALA A 608 -19.01 -33.72 -19.48
N SER A 609 -19.72 -32.59 -19.59
CA SER A 609 -19.63 -31.69 -20.73
C SER A 609 -18.19 -31.23 -21.00
N PRO A 610 -17.90 -30.70 -22.20
CA PRO A 610 -16.81 -29.75 -22.38
C PRO A 610 -16.89 -28.62 -21.34
N VAL A 611 -15.74 -28.02 -21.04
CA VAL A 611 -15.63 -26.90 -20.09
C VAL A 611 -16.20 -25.62 -20.69
N SER A 612 -16.90 -24.82 -19.88
CA SER A 612 -17.46 -23.52 -20.29
C SER A 612 -16.37 -22.48 -20.56
N ASN A 613 -16.77 -21.34 -21.13
CA ASN A 613 -15.97 -20.12 -21.03
C ASN A 613 -15.65 -19.79 -19.55
N THR A 614 -14.52 -19.14 -19.32
CA THR A 614 -14.14 -18.69 -17.97
C THR A 614 -14.89 -17.43 -17.57
N VAL A 615 -15.18 -17.28 -16.27
CA VAL A 615 -15.69 -16.05 -15.65
C VAL A 615 -14.92 -15.73 -14.36
N VAL A 616 -15.01 -14.48 -13.91
CA VAL A 616 -14.52 -14.04 -12.61
C VAL A 616 -15.71 -13.45 -11.84
N PRO A 617 -16.20 -14.11 -10.77
CA PRO A 617 -17.26 -13.58 -9.92
C PRO A 617 -16.84 -12.24 -9.31
N PHE A 618 -17.78 -11.29 -9.24
CA PHE A 618 -17.53 -9.96 -8.71
C PHE A 618 -18.80 -9.35 -8.13
N THR A 619 -18.66 -8.44 -7.18
CA THR A 619 -19.77 -7.61 -6.70
C THR A 619 -19.27 -6.24 -6.21
N THR A 620 -20.12 -5.44 -5.57
CA THR A 620 -19.73 -4.15 -5.02
C THR A 620 -18.61 -4.29 -3.98
N PRO A 621 -17.77 -3.25 -3.75
CA PRO A 621 -16.65 -3.38 -2.83
C PRO A 621 -17.10 -3.63 -1.38
N GLY A 622 -16.15 -3.99 -0.51
CA GLY A 622 -16.37 -4.01 0.94
C GLY A 622 -16.58 -2.61 1.54
N GLU A 623 -16.73 -2.55 2.86
CA GLU A 623 -16.73 -1.27 3.57
C GLU A 623 -15.30 -0.68 3.65
N PRO A 624 -15.12 0.65 3.51
CA PRO A 624 -13.81 1.30 3.70
C PRO A 624 -13.26 1.08 5.11
N LEU A 625 -12.06 0.51 5.21
CA LEU A 625 -11.44 0.16 6.49
C LEU A 625 -10.82 1.38 7.18
N GLU A 626 -10.64 1.29 8.51
CA GLU A 626 -10.02 2.32 9.35
C GLU A 626 -10.55 3.77 9.18
N LEU A 627 -11.83 3.95 8.84
CA LEU A 627 -12.44 5.26 8.65
C LEU A 627 -12.28 6.17 9.88
N ARG A 628 -11.54 7.26 9.71
CA ARG A 628 -11.28 8.30 10.71
C ARG A 628 -11.72 9.65 10.16
N ALA A 629 -12.20 10.51 11.06
CA ALA A 629 -12.50 11.91 10.75
C ALA A 629 -12.04 12.81 11.90
N SER A 630 -11.58 14.02 11.57
CA SER A 630 -10.92 14.93 12.51
C SER A 630 -11.24 16.41 12.24
N THR A 631 -11.16 17.20 13.31
CA THR A 631 -11.39 18.65 13.28
C THR A 631 -10.24 19.39 12.60
N VAL A 632 -10.52 20.26 11.62
CA VAL A 632 -9.50 21.11 10.99
C VAL A 632 -9.35 22.41 11.79
N ALA A 633 -8.32 22.47 12.66
CA ALA A 633 -8.21 23.44 13.75
C ALA A 633 -8.15 24.93 13.34
N ASP A 634 -7.83 25.22 12.08
CA ASP A 634 -7.71 26.53 11.46
C ASP A 634 -8.86 26.87 10.49
N GLN A 635 -9.75 25.92 10.18
CA GLN A 635 -10.82 26.09 9.19
C GLN A 635 -12.21 25.88 9.83
N PRO A 636 -13.02 26.95 9.97
CA PRO A 636 -14.38 26.84 10.52
C PRO A 636 -15.26 25.97 9.62
N GLY A 637 -16.29 25.35 10.20
CA GLY A 637 -17.23 24.48 9.49
C GLY A 637 -16.62 23.31 8.72
N THR A 638 -15.39 22.89 9.01
CA THR A 638 -14.63 21.93 8.17
C THR A 638 -14.14 20.71 8.96
N VAL A 639 -14.19 19.52 8.33
CA VAL A 639 -13.58 18.28 8.83
C VAL A 639 -12.70 17.61 7.78
N ALA A 640 -11.62 16.98 8.21
CA ALA A 640 -10.82 16.08 7.38
C ALA A 640 -11.26 14.63 7.61
N VAL A 641 -11.31 13.83 6.55
CA VAL A 641 -11.75 12.43 6.55
C VAL A 641 -10.70 11.58 5.84
N GLN A 642 -10.35 10.42 6.40
CA GLN A 642 -9.37 9.51 5.83
C GLN A 642 -9.75 8.05 6.13
N TRP A 643 -9.47 7.15 5.21
CA TRP A 643 -9.71 5.71 5.32
C TRP A 643 -8.62 4.91 4.62
N SER A 644 -8.62 3.60 4.86
CA SER A 644 -7.89 2.60 4.08
C SER A 644 -8.79 2.04 2.98
N PRO A 645 -8.24 1.54 1.85
CA PRO A 645 -9.03 0.93 0.79
C PRO A 645 -9.97 -0.18 1.28
N ALA A 646 -11.11 -0.31 0.59
CA ALA A 646 -12.03 -1.43 0.78
C ALA A 646 -11.56 -2.67 0.00
N GLU A 647 -12.03 -3.86 0.39
CA GLU A 647 -11.87 -5.07 -0.42
C GLU A 647 -12.56 -4.92 -1.78
N ALA A 648 -11.85 -5.25 -2.86
CA ALA A 648 -12.30 -4.96 -4.23
C ALA A 648 -13.40 -5.91 -4.75
N ASN A 649 -13.64 -7.06 -4.11
CA ASN A 649 -14.66 -8.03 -4.49
C ASN A 649 -14.72 -8.34 -6.00
N GLY A 650 -13.55 -8.58 -6.61
CA GLY A 650 -13.43 -9.01 -8.01
C GLY A 650 -13.46 -7.90 -9.07
N ARG A 651 -13.63 -6.62 -8.69
CA ARG A 651 -13.43 -5.45 -9.59
C ARG A 651 -12.75 -4.28 -8.86
N PRO A 652 -11.73 -3.64 -9.47
CA PRO A 652 -10.97 -2.58 -8.80
C PRO A 652 -11.89 -1.44 -8.36
N VAL A 653 -11.62 -0.90 -7.16
CA VAL A 653 -12.33 0.26 -6.63
C VAL A 653 -11.99 1.48 -7.51
N SER A 654 -13.02 2.07 -8.13
CA SER A 654 -12.91 3.22 -9.03
C SER A 654 -13.03 4.57 -8.30
N GLY A 655 -13.55 4.58 -7.07
CA GLY A 655 -13.64 5.76 -6.22
C GLY A 655 -14.46 5.51 -4.96
N TYR A 656 -14.79 6.61 -4.26
CA TYR A 656 -15.53 6.61 -3.00
C TYR A 656 -16.60 7.69 -2.99
N VAL A 657 -17.79 7.33 -2.51
CA VAL A 657 -18.85 8.29 -2.14
C VAL A 657 -18.64 8.67 -0.68
N VAL A 658 -18.34 9.95 -0.43
CA VAL A 658 -18.18 10.53 0.91
C VAL A 658 -19.36 11.43 1.21
N THR A 659 -20.10 11.13 2.29
CA THR A 659 -21.22 11.94 2.76
C THR A 659 -20.98 12.41 4.19
N VAL A 660 -21.04 13.72 4.43
CA VAL A 660 -20.82 14.34 5.75
C VAL A 660 -21.97 15.27 6.08
N GLY A 661 -22.75 14.91 7.12
CA GLY A 661 -24.08 15.49 7.30
C GLY A 661 -24.93 15.27 6.05
N ASP A 662 -25.49 16.34 5.49
CA ASP A 662 -26.30 16.31 4.26
C ASP A 662 -25.48 16.51 2.96
N ARG A 663 -24.15 16.69 3.05
CA ARG A 663 -23.27 16.96 1.90
C ARG A 663 -22.70 15.65 1.34
N ARG A 664 -23.10 15.24 0.14
CA ARG A 664 -22.52 14.12 -0.62
C ARG A 664 -21.47 14.62 -1.62
N SER A 665 -20.39 13.86 -1.79
CA SER A 665 -19.27 14.12 -2.70
C SER A 665 -18.67 12.80 -3.19
N GLU A 666 -17.96 12.83 -4.33
CA GLU A 666 -17.33 11.66 -4.94
C GLU A 666 -15.85 11.97 -5.19
N VAL A 667 -14.96 11.05 -4.80
CA VAL A 667 -13.49 11.21 -4.82
C VAL A 667 -12.78 9.91 -5.21
N THR A 668 -11.57 10.00 -5.78
CA THR A 668 -10.73 8.83 -6.11
C THR A 668 -9.77 8.44 -4.99
N ASP A 669 -9.28 9.43 -4.22
CA ASP A 669 -8.30 9.23 -3.15
C ASP A 669 -8.94 8.71 -1.86
N THR A 670 -8.14 8.10 -0.97
CA THR A 670 -8.63 7.54 0.31
C THR A 670 -8.73 8.58 1.45
N GLY A 671 -8.95 9.85 1.09
CA GLY A 671 -9.12 10.94 2.03
C GLY A 671 -9.62 12.22 1.36
N THR A 672 -10.30 13.08 2.12
CA THR A 672 -10.84 14.36 1.63
C THR A 672 -11.12 15.33 2.79
N THR A 673 -11.36 16.59 2.48
CA THR A 673 -11.81 17.63 3.43
C THR A 673 -13.18 18.15 3.01
N VAL A 674 -14.15 18.15 3.94
CA VAL A 674 -15.52 18.64 3.67
C VAL A 674 -15.80 19.87 4.52
N ASP A 675 -16.21 20.94 3.85
CA ASP A 675 -16.42 22.29 4.39
C ASP A 675 -17.90 22.65 4.59
N GLY A 676 -18.17 23.87 5.06
CA GLY A 676 -19.52 24.44 5.09
C GLY A 676 -20.53 23.71 5.99
N LEU A 677 -20.04 22.93 6.96
CA LEU A 677 -20.83 22.14 7.90
C LEU A 677 -21.31 22.93 9.14
N GLY A 678 -20.92 24.21 9.25
CA GLY A 678 -21.23 25.08 10.39
C GLY A 678 -20.37 24.81 11.63
N ASP A 679 -20.28 25.78 12.54
CA ASP A 679 -19.30 25.75 13.64
C ASP A 679 -19.79 24.99 14.88
N GLY A 680 -18.85 24.27 15.50
CA GLY A 680 -19.06 23.45 16.69
C GLY A 680 -20.06 22.29 16.54
N GLN A 681 -20.44 21.94 15.31
CA GLN A 681 -21.43 20.92 14.98
C GLN A 681 -20.83 19.52 15.07
N ASN A 682 -21.58 18.58 15.62
CA ASN A 682 -21.27 17.15 15.53
C ASN A 682 -21.82 16.65 14.18
N VAL A 683 -20.97 16.05 13.35
CA VAL A 683 -21.33 15.54 12.02
C VAL A 683 -21.11 14.05 11.94
N THR A 684 -22.07 13.33 11.36
CA THR A 684 -21.88 11.93 10.94
C THR A 684 -21.17 11.93 9.58
N VAL A 685 -20.11 11.16 9.50
CA VAL A 685 -19.32 10.91 8.28
C VAL A 685 -19.64 9.49 7.83
N ARG A 686 -19.93 9.32 6.54
CA ARG A 686 -20.30 8.07 5.89
C ARG A 686 -19.46 7.92 4.62
N VAL A 687 -18.83 6.77 4.41
CA VAL A 687 -18.02 6.51 3.20
C VAL A 687 -18.37 5.14 2.62
N ARG A 688 -18.59 5.10 1.31
CA ARG A 688 -18.82 3.88 0.51
C ARG A 688 -17.77 3.81 -0.57
N ALA A 689 -17.19 2.64 -0.80
CA ALA A 689 -16.36 2.39 -1.96
C ALA A 689 -17.23 2.05 -3.19
N VAL A 690 -16.72 2.32 -4.39
CA VAL A 690 -17.44 2.12 -5.67
C VAL A 690 -16.57 1.29 -6.61
N ASN A 691 -17.16 0.34 -7.34
CA ASN A 691 -16.54 -0.30 -8.51
C ASN A 691 -17.56 -0.46 -9.65
N GLU A 692 -17.26 -1.26 -10.67
CA GLU A 692 -18.15 -1.56 -11.81
C GLU A 692 -19.56 -2.03 -11.39
N ALA A 693 -19.70 -2.71 -10.24
CA ALA A 693 -20.98 -3.17 -9.73
C ALA A 693 -21.79 -2.10 -8.96
N GLY A 694 -21.20 -0.94 -8.66
CA GLY A 694 -21.84 0.16 -7.94
C GLY A 694 -21.29 0.42 -6.53
N GLU A 695 -22.10 1.07 -5.69
CA GLU A 695 -21.74 1.44 -4.31
C GLU A 695 -21.77 0.22 -3.36
N GLY A 696 -20.68 0.04 -2.61
CA GLY A 696 -20.58 -0.93 -1.52
C GLY A 696 -21.32 -0.53 -0.24
N PRO A 697 -21.17 -1.32 0.84
CA PRO A 697 -21.66 -0.97 2.16
C PRO A 697 -20.89 0.21 2.75
N GLU A 698 -21.42 0.75 3.85
CA GLU A 698 -21.07 2.08 4.32
C GLU A 698 -20.34 2.04 5.66
N ALA A 699 -19.05 2.38 5.64
CA ALA A 699 -18.32 2.70 6.84
C ALA A 699 -18.83 4.04 7.40
N SER A 700 -19.02 4.15 8.72
CA SER A 700 -19.48 5.38 9.34
C SER A 700 -18.72 5.73 10.63
N THR A 701 -18.56 7.02 10.88
CA THR A 701 -17.91 7.58 12.07
C THR A 701 -18.52 8.95 12.40
N THR A 702 -18.12 9.57 13.51
CA THR A 702 -18.53 10.94 13.85
C THR A 702 -17.33 11.85 14.10
N ALA A 703 -17.47 13.11 13.70
CA ALA A 703 -16.49 14.16 13.92
C ALA A 703 -17.19 15.43 14.43
N ARG A 704 -16.39 16.44 14.78
CA ARG A 704 -16.88 17.75 15.18
C ARG A 704 -16.10 18.86 14.48
N THR A 705 -16.79 19.89 14.01
CA THR A 705 -16.15 21.11 13.48
C THR A 705 -15.62 21.99 14.62
N VAL A 706 -14.74 22.94 14.30
CA VAL A 706 -14.20 23.89 15.29
C VAL A 706 -15.36 24.68 15.91
N ALA A 707 -15.41 24.75 17.25
CA ALA A 707 -16.33 25.59 18.00
C ALA A 707 -15.65 26.89 18.43
N PRO A 708 -16.38 28.02 18.60
CA PRO A 708 -15.84 29.20 19.27
C PRO A 708 -15.33 28.86 20.69
N PRO A 709 -14.23 29.47 21.17
CA PRO A 709 -13.65 29.11 22.47
C PRO A 709 -14.59 29.38 23.65
N ARG A 710 -14.44 28.64 24.74
CA ARG A 710 -15.04 28.98 26.05
C ARG A 710 -13.96 29.42 27.02
N VAL A 711 -14.14 30.60 27.59
CA VAL A 711 -13.23 31.18 28.60
C VAL A 711 -13.87 31.07 29.97
N THR A 712 -13.15 30.53 30.94
CA THR A 712 -13.57 30.46 32.35
C THR A 712 -12.55 31.18 33.21
N VAL A 713 -12.91 32.31 33.82
CA VAL A 713 -12.02 32.99 34.78
C VAL A 713 -11.93 32.15 36.06
N THR A 714 -10.71 31.76 36.40
CA THR A 714 -10.40 30.96 37.62
C THR A 714 -10.00 31.84 38.79
N GLY A 715 -9.53 33.07 38.54
CA GLY A 715 -9.10 33.97 39.59
C GLY A 715 -8.63 35.33 39.09
N SER A 716 -8.31 36.20 40.05
CA SER A 716 -7.68 37.49 39.79
C SER A 716 -6.87 37.94 41.00
N SER A 717 -5.79 38.67 40.76
CA SER A 717 -4.94 39.30 41.76
C SER A 717 -4.48 40.67 41.27
N ALA A 718 -4.01 41.53 42.18
CA ALA A 718 -3.49 42.84 41.81
C ALA A 718 -2.43 43.34 42.78
N THR A 719 -1.53 44.17 42.27
CA THR A 719 -0.64 45.04 43.05
C THR A 719 -1.25 46.45 43.12
N ALA A 720 -0.46 47.44 43.55
CA ALA A 720 -0.82 48.85 43.45
C ALA A 720 -1.18 49.29 42.01
N THR A 721 -0.42 48.86 41.00
CA THR A 721 -0.49 49.44 39.63
C THR A 721 -0.54 48.41 38.50
N ALA A 722 -0.77 47.14 38.84
CA ALA A 722 -1.02 46.06 37.90
C ALA A 722 -2.09 45.08 38.41
N ALA A 723 -2.79 44.41 37.50
CA ALA A 723 -3.79 43.39 37.83
C ALA A 723 -3.62 42.18 36.89
N THR A 724 -3.54 40.98 37.46
CA THR A 724 -3.45 39.70 36.75
C THR A 724 -4.78 38.98 36.81
N VAL A 725 -5.34 38.64 35.66
CA VAL A 725 -6.50 37.75 35.56
C VAL A 725 -6.01 36.36 35.16
N THR A 726 -6.42 35.33 35.89
CA THR A 726 -6.11 33.92 35.61
C THR A 726 -7.37 33.21 35.14
N PHE A 727 -7.24 32.37 34.12
CA PHE A 727 -8.37 31.76 33.44
C PHE A 727 -7.96 30.44 32.76
N THR A 728 -8.95 29.66 32.36
CA THR A 728 -8.78 28.51 31.46
C THR A 728 -9.54 28.76 30.16
N VAL A 729 -9.10 28.13 29.09
CA VAL A 729 -9.72 28.21 27.76
C VAL A 729 -9.91 26.80 27.22
N ASP A 730 -11.16 26.42 26.97
CA ASP A 730 -11.48 25.38 26.00
C ASP A 730 -11.42 26.03 24.62
N ALA A 731 -10.49 25.56 23.78
CA ALA A 731 -10.25 26.13 22.46
C ALA A 731 -11.20 25.59 21.38
N GLY A 732 -12.15 24.72 21.73
CA GLY A 732 -13.20 24.23 20.82
C GLY A 732 -12.68 23.36 19.67
N GLY A 733 -11.52 22.73 19.83
CA GLY A 733 -10.81 21.99 18.77
C GLY A 733 -9.97 22.87 17.82
N GLY A 734 -10.02 24.20 17.96
CA GLY A 734 -9.21 25.14 17.18
C GLY A 734 -7.98 25.66 17.91
N GLN A 735 -7.15 26.46 17.23
CA GLN A 735 -6.04 27.19 17.86
C GLN A 735 -6.52 28.53 18.43
N ALA A 736 -6.36 28.73 19.75
CA ALA A 736 -6.86 29.92 20.44
C ALA A 736 -5.76 30.96 20.74
N THR A 737 -6.08 32.23 20.49
CA THR A 737 -5.26 33.41 20.84
C THR A 737 -5.98 34.21 21.93
N CYS A 738 -5.25 34.69 22.95
CA CYS A 738 -5.86 35.30 24.13
C CYS A 738 -5.42 36.75 24.38
N THR A 739 -6.40 37.59 24.73
CA THR A 739 -6.23 39.02 24.99
C THR A 739 -6.99 39.44 26.24
N LEU A 740 -6.46 40.46 26.93
CA LEU A 740 -7.09 41.13 28.06
C LEU A 740 -7.39 42.57 27.69
N THR A 741 -8.61 43.03 27.94
CA THR A 741 -9.06 44.40 27.64
C THR A 741 -9.69 45.05 28.86
N ARG A 742 -9.66 46.39 28.91
CA ARG A 742 -10.50 47.21 29.79
C ARG A 742 -10.85 48.52 29.07
N PRO A 743 -11.91 49.24 29.49
CA PRO A 743 -12.16 50.59 29.00
C PRO A 743 -10.94 51.51 29.23
N GLY A 744 -10.58 52.28 28.21
CA GLY A 744 -9.51 53.29 28.27
C GLY A 744 -8.07 52.75 28.27
N GLN A 745 -7.82 51.51 27.87
CA GLN A 745 -6.47 50.99 27.57
C GLN A 745 -6.49 50.10 26.32
N PRO A 746 -5.37 49.97 25.58
CA PRO A 746 -5.27 49.05 24.46
C PRO A 746 -5.37 47.59 24.93
N ALA A 747 -5.80 46.70 24.03
CA ALA A 747 -5.82 45.26 24.28
C ALA A 747 -4.40 44.73 24.52
N LYS A 748 -4.24 43.86 25.53
CA LYS A 748 -2.96 43.21 25.85
C LYS A 748 -3.03 41.71 25.59
N SER A 749 -2.31 41.24 24.59
CA SER A 749 -2.17 39.81 24.31
C SER A 749 -1.31 39.11 25.36
N GLY A 750 -1.53 37.80 25.55
CA GLY A 750 -0.71 36.97 26.44
C GLY A 750 -1.09 35.50 26.37
N SER A 751 -0.62 34.72 27.35
CA SER A 751 -0.94 33.28 27.42
C SER A 751 -2.43 33.03 27.70
N CYS A 752 -2.97 31.93 27.17
CA CYS A 752 -4.34 31.48 27.45
C CYS A 752 -4.49 30.81 28.84
N SER A 753 -3.83 31.38 29.85
CA SER A 753 -3.85 30.92 31.25
C SER A 753 -3.76 32.09 32.23
N SER A 754 -2.99 33.13 31.92
CA SER A 754 -3.00 34.39 32.66
C SER A 754 -2.51 35.57 31.80
N ILE A 755 -3.07 36.76 32.07
CA ILE A 755 -2.63 38.02 31.48
C ILE A 755 -2.62 39.12 32.56
N THR A 756 -1.54 39.90 32.61
CA THR A 756 -1.35 41.00 33.57
C THR A 756 -1.47 42.36 32.89
N MET A 757 -2.51 43.14 33.20
CA MET A 757 -2.60 44.55 32.81
C MET A 757 -1.76 45.43 33.76
N THR A 758 -1.17 46.50 33.24
CA THR A 758 -0.16 47.33 33.92
C THR A 758 -0.45 48.82 33.69
N GLY A 759 0.07 49.70 34.55
CA GLY A 759 -0.21 51.15 34.46
C GLY A 759 -1.63 51.48 34.93
N LEU A 760 -2.05 50.88 36.04
CA LEU A 760 -3.34 51.09 36.68
C LEU A 760 -3.19 52.08 37.86
N THR A 761 -4.25 52.82 38.17
CA THR A 761 -4.35 53.70 39.35
C THR A 761 -4.51 52.84 40.61
N PRO A 762 -3.77 53.09 41.71
CA PRO A 762 -3.97 52.38 42.98
C PRO A 762 -5.35 52.57 43.58
N GLY A 763 -5.78 51.57 44.37
CA GLY A 763 -7.06 51.55 45.09
C GLY A 763 -8.28 51.84 44.20
N THR A 764 -8.27 51.36 42.96
CA THR A 764 -9.28 51.62 41.92
C THR A 764 -9.81 50.29 41.36
N SER A 765 -11.14 50.18 41.23
CA SER A 765 -11.80 49.01 40.66
C SER A 765 -11.84 49.05 39.14
N TYR A 766 -11.38 47.98 38.49
CA TYR A 766 -11.41 47.80 37.04
C TYR A 766 -12.16 46.53 36.65
N THR A 767 -13.04 46.64 35.65
CA THR A 767 -13.61 45.47 34.97
C THR A 767 -12.72 45.12 33.78
N PHE A 768 -12.19 43.91 33.78
CA PHE A 768 -11.42 43.35 32.68
C PHE A 768 -12.27 42.36 31.89
N THR A 769 -12.14 42.36 30.57
CA THR A 769 -12.69 41.32 29.69
C THR A 769 -11.54 40.51 29.10
N VAL A 770 -11.51 39.22 29.41
CA VAL A 770 -10.67 38.23 28.74
C VAL A 770 -11.40 37.80 27.47
N THR A 771 -10.71 37.83 26.34
CA THR A 771 -11.22 37.37 25.04
C THR A 771 -10.26 36.33 24.46
N ALA A 772 -10.75 35.12 24.22
CA ALA A 772 -10.03 34.09 23.48
C ALA A 772 -10.66 33.93 22.09
N LYS A 773 -9.86 33.94 21.02
CA LYS A 773 -10.31 33.86 19.62
C LYS A 773 -9.60 32.73 18.88
N ASN A 774 -10.37 31.91 18.16
CA ASN A 774 -9.89 30.93 17.17
C ASN A 774 -10.52 31.24 15.79
N ALA A 775 -10.46 30.28 14.85
CA ALA A 775 -11.01 30.45 13.49
C ALA A 775 -12.55 30.54 13.44
N ALA A 776 -13.26 29.82 14.31
CA ALA A 776 -14.73 29.81 14.39
C ALA A 776 -15.33 31.00 15.16
N GLY A 777 -14.53 31.75 15.92
CA GLY A 777 -15.00 32.95 16.59
C GLY A 777 -14.27 33.26 17.89
N ALA A 778 -14.95 33.98 18.79
CA ALA A 778 -14.39 34.43 20.05
C ALA A 778 -15.31 34.12 21.24
N GLY A 779 -14.72 33.64 22.34
CA GLY A 779 -15.35 33.54 23.65
C GLY A 779 -14.82 34.63 24.58
N THR A 780 -15.70 35.16 25.44
CA THR A 780 -15.36 36.23 26.39
C THR A 780 -15.80 35.90 27.80
N ALA A 781 -15.01 36.30 28.79
CA ALA A 781 -15.39 36.28 30.20
C ALA A 781 -14.92 37.56 30.90
N THR A 782 -15.73 38.10 31.82
CA THR A 782 -15.42 39.33 32.54
C THR A 782 -15.00 39.07 33.99
N ARG A 783 -14.15 39.94 34.53
CA ARG A 783 -13.73 39.90 35.93
C ARG A 783 -13.45 41.31 36.45
N THR A 784 -14.15 41.70 37.51
CA THR A 784 -13.83 42.91 38.27
C THR A 784 -12.69 42.61 39.25
N GLN A 785 -11.66 43.45 39.27
CA GLN A 785 -10.55 43.41 40.22
C GLN A 785 -10.17 44.84 40.62
N ALA A 786 -10.06 45.08 41.92
CA ALA A 786 -9.49 46.32 42.44
C ALA A 786 -7.96 46.20 42.52
N THR A 787 -7.25 47.27 42.16
CA THR A 787 -5.84 47.43 42.54
C THR A 787 -5.71 47.62 44.04
N GLN A 788 -4.57 47.21 44.60
CA GLN A 788 -4.26 47.54 45.99
C GLN A 788 -4.13 49.05 46.15
N ALA A 789 -4.50 49.58 47.31
CA ALA A 789 -4.30 50.99 47.63
C ALA A 789 -2.84 51.22 48.03
N LEU A 790 -2.15 52.10 47.31
CA LEU A 790 -0.80 52.56 47.62
C LEU A 790 -0.89 53.86 48.43
N TYR A 791 -0.02 54.01 49.41
CA TYR A 791 0.00 55.17 50.29
C TYR A 791 1.40 55.77 50.37
N GLY A 792 1.46 57.08 50.61
CA GLY A 792 2.65 57.78 51.01
C GLY A 792 2.46 58.44 52.37
N ILE A 793 3.55 58.54 53.13
CA ILE A 793 3.62 59.24 54.40
C ILE A 793 4.08 60.68 54.16
N ALA A 794 3.26 61.64 54.58
CA ALA A 794 3.62 63.06 54.58
C ALA A 794 4.80 63.27 55.55
N THR A 795 5.96 63.69 55.03
CA THR A 795 7.23 63.68 55.77
C THR A 795 7.86 65.07 55.76
N CYS A 796 7.93 65.64 56.97
CA CYS A 796 8.57 66.92 57.27
C CYS A 796 9.21 66.81 58.66
N VAL A 797 10.48 67.17 58.77
CA VAL A 797 11.30 67.16 59.99
C VAL A 797 11.74 68.59 60.30
N ASN A 798 11.49 69.08 61.52
CA ASN A 798 11.86 70.44 61.91
C ASN A 798 13.39 70.64 61.91
N GLY A 799 13.85 71.81 61.43
CA GLY A 799 15.27 72.15 61.36
C GLY A 799 15.86 72.61 62.70
N SER A 800 17.19 72.69 62.77
CA SER A 800 17.94 73.12 63.98
C SER A 800 17.78 74.61 64.30
N GLU A 801 17.60 75.44 63.28
CA GLU A 801 17.56 76.89 63.42
C GLU A 801 16.25 77.38 64.04
N PRO A 802 16.25 78.49 64.82
CA PRO A 802 15.07 78.93 65.57
C PRO A 802 13.78 79.03 64.76
N GLU A 803 13.87 79.54 63.52
CA GLU A 803 12.75 79.72 62.58
C GLU A 803 12.23 78.40 61.98
N GLN A 804 13.04 77.33 62.03
CA GLN A 804 12.75 76.03 61.40
C GLN A 804 12.21 75.00 62.40
N ARG A 805 12.26 75.29 63.71
CA ARG A 805 11.97 74.36 64.81
C ARG A 805 10.51 73.92 64.92
N THR A 806 9.57 74.64 64.29
CA THR A 806 8.13 74.34 64.32
C THR A 806 7.49 74.35 62.91
N TYR A 807 8.31 74.30 61.86
CA TYR A 807 7.90 74.41 60.46
C TYR A 807 6.94 73.30 60.01
N CYS A 808 7.01 72.15 60.67
CA CYS A 808 6.23 70.94 60.39
C CYS A 808 5.10 70.68 61.43
N ASP A 809 4.86 71.60 62.38
CA ASP A 809 4.03 71.27 63.56
C ASP A 809 2.52 71.52 63.38
N ARG A 810 2.16 72.51 62.56
CA ARG A 810 0.77 72.95 62.34
C ARG A 810 0.59 73.62 60.99
N GLU A 811 -0.64 73.58 60.48
CA GLU A 811 -1.10 74.42 59.36
C GLU A 811 -0.98 75.92 59.67
N VAL A 812 -0.55 76.72 58.69
CA VAL A 812 -0.46 78.18 58.79
C VAL A 812 -1.15 78.81 57.57
N PRO A 813 -2.35 79.39 57.70
CA PRO A 813 -3.10 79.89 56.54
C PRO A 813 -2.38 81.02 55.80
N GLY A 814 -2.07 80.79 54.52
CA GLY A 814 -1.46 81.80 53.63
C GLY A 814 0.05 81.96 53.72
N GLU A 815 0.72 81.29 54.67
CA GLU A 815 2.18 81.20 54.78
C GLU A 815 2.68 79.81 54.38
N ARG A 816 3.93 79.70 53.93
CA ARG A 816 4.47 78.40 53.45
C ARG A 816 5.01 77.55 54.58
N ASN A 817 4.42 76.40 54.80
CA ASN A 817 4.90 75.39 55.75
C ASN A 817 5.18 74.04 55.06
N GLY A 818 5.56 73.00 55.81
CA GLY A 818 5.83 71.68 55.22
C GLY A 818 4.56 70.87 54.95
N ASN A 819 4.61 69.88 54.06
CA ASN A 819 3.49 68.94 53.77
C ASN A 819 2.16 69.59 53.28
N GLU A 820 2.22 70.74 52.62
CA GLU A 820 1.02 71.41 52.10
C GLU A 820 0.36 70.64 50.96
N ILE A 821 -0.97 70.72 50.88
CA ILE A 821 -1.78 70.08 49.85
C ILE A 821 -2.50 71.15 49.02
N PHE A 822 -2.41 71.02 47.70
CA PHE A 822 -2.84 72.03 46.73
C PHE A 822 -3.84 71.46 45.73
N SER A 823 -4.72 72.32 45.22
CA SER A 823 -5.66 72.00 44.13
C SER A 823 -4.99 71.88 42.75
N VAL A 824 -3.73 72.31 42.63
CA VAL A 824 -2.90 72.28 41.40
C VAL A 824 -1.48 71.77 41.72
N PRO A 825 -0.72 71.25 40.74
CA PRO A 825 0.67 70.82 40.97
C PRO A 825 1.66 72.01 40.95
N ARG A 826 1.42 72.98 41.84
CA ARG A 826 2.19 74.21 42.01
C ARG A 826 2.10 74.68 43.45
N GLN A 827 3.18 75.23 44.01
CA GLN A 827 3.10 75.91 45.30
C GLN A 827 2.50 77.31 45.07
N ASP A 828 1.18 77.38 45.16
CA ASP A 828 0.39 78.59 44.97
C ASP A 828 -0.52 78.76 46.19
N ASN A 829 -0.30 79.82 46.96
CA ASN A 829 -0.93 80.02 48.27
C ASN A 829 -2.46 80.16 48.13
N ASP A 830 -2.95 80.79 47.05
CA ASP A 830 -4.39 80.91 46.73
C ASP A 830 -5.02 79.57 46.29
N ARG A 831 -4.20 78.51 46.18
CA ARG A 831 -4.58 77.16 45.74
C ARG A 831 -4.26 76.08 46.76
N GLN A 832 -3.72 76.45 47.93
CA GLN A 832 -3.64 75.60 49.11
C GLN A 832 -5.07 75.21 49.52
N VAL A 833 -5.29 73.92 49.79
CA VAL A 833 -6.61 73.35 50.16
C VAL A 833 -6.55 72.51 51.44
N GLY A 834 -5.40 72.54 52.11
CA GLY A 834 -5.18 71.96 53.41
C GLY A 834 -3.73 71.56 53.64
N TRP A 835 -3.52 70.90 54.77
CA TRP A 835 -2.22 70.50 55.28
C TRP A 835 -2.24 69.06 55.80
N ALA A 836 -1.09 68.38 55.76
CA ALA A 836 -0.92 67.03 56.28
C ALA A 836 0.16 66.97 57.37
N LYS A 837 -0.23 66.61 58.59
CA LYS A 837 0.71 66.45 59.71
C LYS A 837 1.82 65.44 59.36
N PRO A 838 3.07 65.64 59.82
CA PRO A 838 4.11 64.62 59.71
C PRO A 838 3.63 63.26 60.21
N GLY A 839 3.83 62.22 59.40
CA GLY A 839 3.29 60.87 59.65
C GLY A 839 1.90 60.61 59.09
N THR A 840 1.19 61.60 58.52
CA THR A 840 -0.13 61.38 57.90
C THR A 840 -0.01 60.49 56.65
N ARG A 841 -0.73 59.38 56.67
CA ARG A 841 -0.80 58.38 55.60
C ARG A 841 -1.84 58.78 54.54
N LEU A 842 -1.37 59.22 53.38
CA LEU A 842 -2.20 59.69 52.26
C LEU A 842 -2.21 58.64 51.13
N LYS A 843 -3.40 58.27 50.63
CA LYS A 843 -3.52 57.32 49.51
C LYS A 843 -3.10 58.00 48.21
N ALA A 844 -2.08 57.46 47.55
CA ALA A 844 -1.50 57.98 46.32
C ALA A 844 -2.17 57.37 45.08
N LEU A 845 -2.53 58.20 44.11
CA LEU A 845 -3.36 57.83 42.96
C LEU A 845 -2.58 57.87 41.63
N CYS A 846 -1.86 58.96 41.38
CA CYS A 846 -1.05 59.15 40.17
C CYS A 846 0.00 60.24 40.40
N LYS A 847 0.95 60.38 39.49
CA LYS A 847 1.97 61.45 39.50
C LYS A 847 1.75 62.44 38.35
N VAL A 848 2.10 63.70 38.54
CA VAL A 848 2.08 64.72 37.49
C VAL A 848 3.34 65.58 37.60
N ARG A 849 3.80 66.17 36.49
CA ARG A 849 4.85 67.19 36.54
C ARG A 849 4.25 68.53 36.95
N GLY A 850 4.97 69.26 37.79
CA GLY A 850 4.58 70.57 38.29
C GLY A 850 5.81 71.45 38.52
N GLU A 851 5.64 72.44 39.39
CA GLU A 851 6.73 73.28 39.88
C GLU A 851 7.79 72.45 40.61
N GLU A 852 9.06 72.87 40.54
CA GLU A 852 10.15 72.17 41.23
C GLU A 852 10.15 72.52 42.72
N VAL A 853 9.88 71.53 43.58
CA VAL A 853 9.88 71.71 45.03
C VAL A 853 11.12 71.05 45.63
N TYR A 854 11.76 71.76 46.54
CA TYR A 854 12.90 71.29 47.32
C TYR A 854 12.49 71.16 48.79
N ALA A 855 12.30 69.93 49.26
CA ALA A 855 12.31 69.69 50.70
C ALA A 855 13.77 69.72 51.12
N TYR A 856 14.17 70.80 51.79
CA TYR A 856 15.54 71.07 52.24
C TYR A 856 15.90 70.14 53.42
N VAL A 857 16.27 70.70 54.59
CA VAL A 857 16.48 69.92 55.84
C VAL A 857 15.25 69.15 56.33
N TYR A 858 14.10 69.28 55.65
CA TYR A 858 12.80 68.79 56.08
C TYR A 858 12.48 67.35 55.64
N ASN A 859 13.10 66.82 54.58
CA ASN A 859 12.91 65.43 54.14
C ASN A 859 14.12 64.98 53.31
N ASP A 860 15.26 64.73 53.97
CA ASP A 860 16.50 64.20 53.38
C ASP A 860 16.98 64.93 52.09
N GLU A 861 16.84 66.26 52.03
CA GLU A 861 17.17 67.08 50.85
C GLU A 861 16.46 66.64 49.54
N LYS A 862 15.28 66.02 49.67
CA LYS A 862 14.49 65.48 48.55
C LYS A 862 13.96 66.60 47.64
N LYS A 863 14.56 66.73 46.45
CA LYS A 863 14.15 67.67 45.40
C LYS A 863 13.37 66.97 44.28
N SER A 864 12.26 67.56 43.82
CA SER A 864 11.45 66.96 42.74
C SER A 864 10.55 67.95 41.99
N THR A 865 10.43 67.75 40.67
CA THR A 865 9.37 68.34 39.82
C THR A 865 8.09 67.51 39.79
N TRP A 866 8.06 66.35 40.47
CA TRP A 866 6.89 65.48 40.52
C TRP A 866 5.99 65.83 41.69
N TRP A 867 4.69 65.77 41.43
CA TRP A 867 3.61 65.98 42.38
C TRP A 867 2.73 64.74 42.39
N VAL A 868 2.37 64.25 43.57
CA VAL A 868 1.51 63.07 43.74
C VAL A 868 0.08 63.53 43.99
N ARG A 869 -0.85 63.03 43.18
CA ARG A 869 -2.28 63.20 43.42
C ARG A 869 -2.71 62.25 44.54
N VAL A 870 -3.26 62.80 45.60
CA VAL A 870 -3.69 62.09 46.81
C VAL A 870 -5.19 62.18 47.03
N GLU A 871 -5.74 61.16 47.69
CA GLU A 871 -7.12 61.16 48.19
C GLU A 871 -7.22 62.02 49.47
N TYR A 872 -7.23 63.35 49.27
CA TYR A 872 -7.47 64.38 50.29
C TYR A 872 -8.56 65.32 49.75
N SER A 873 -9.62 65.57 50.53
CA SER A 873 -10.74 66.46 50.19
C SER A 873 -11.23 66.35 48.73
N GLY A 874 -11.44 65.12 48.25
CA GLY A 874 -12.02 64.82 46.93
C GLY A 874 -11.03 64.47 45.81
N ARG A 875 -9.85 65.11 45.75
CA ARG A 875 -8.65 64.77 44.90
C ARG A 875 -7.73 66.00 44.79
N ASN A 876 -6.59 66.00 45.48
CA ASN A 876 -5.65 67.12 45.47
C ASN A 876 -4.19 66.65 45.31
N TYR A 877 -3.21 67.54 45.30
CA TYR A 877 -1.80 67.25 45.01
C TYR A 877 -0.88 67.64 46.18
N ILE A 878 0.13 66.80 46.44
CA ILE A 878 1.24 67.09 47.35
C ILE A 878 2.57 66.94 46.58
N PRO A 879 3.58 67.80 46.81
CA PRO A 879 4.91 67.63 46.23
C PRO A 879 5.52 66.26 46.59
N TRP A 880 6.16 65.59 45.63
CA TRP A 880 6.92 64.36 45.91
C TRP A 880 8.07 64.58 46.89
N ALA A 881 8.57 65.82 46.96
CA ALA A 881 9.54 66.27 47.95
C ALA A 881 9.06 66.07 49.41
N TRP A 882 7.76 66.08 49.68
CA TRP A 882 7.17 65.98 51.04
C TRP A 882 6.38 64.68 51.28
N LEU A 883 6.44 63.72 50.35
CA LEU A 883 5.70 62.46 50.45
C LEU A 883 6.64 61.28 50.19
N ASN A 884 6.70 60.32 51.12
CA ASN A 884 7.52 59.12 50.99
C ASN A 884 6.64 57.87 50.81
N LEU A 885 6.82 57.06 49.75
CA LEU A 885 5.95 55.89 49.47
C LEU A 885 6.27 54.68 50.37
N GLU A 886 5.21 53.99 50.84
CA GLU A 886 5.34 52.83 51.73
C GLU A 886 5.99 51.60 51.06
N ASP A 887 5.65 51.31 49.80
CA ASP A 887 6.26 50.21 49.01
C ASP A 887 7.69 50.54 48.49
N GLY A 888 8.39 51.44 49.19
CA GLY A 888 9.67 52.00 48.82
C GLY A 888 9.55 53.26 47.96
N ASP A 889 10.46 54.21 48.19
CA ASP A 889 10.33 55.61 47.74
C ASP A 889 10.61 55.83 46.24
N LYS A 890 9.74 55.29 45.38
CA LYS A 890 9.94 55.23 43.92
C LYS A 890 8.75 55.84 43.19
N ILE A 891 8.79 57.15 42.96
CA ILE A 891 7.74 57.92 42.24
C ILE A 891 7.24 57.23 40.96
N ASN A 892 8.14 56.59 40.20
CA ASN A 892 7.81 55.89 38.95
C ASN A 892 6.97 54.60 39.11
N VAL A 893 6.64 54.18 40.33
CA VAL A 893 5.63 53.14 40.58
C VAL A 893 4.22 53.64 40.27
N LEU A 894 3.93 54.93 40.50
CA LEU A 894 2.65 55.56 40.19
C LEU A 894 2.49 55.78 38.67
N PRO A 895 1.28 55.58 38.11
CA PRO A 895 0.97 56.02 36.75
C PRO A 895 0.95 57.55 36.68
N ASP A 896 1.15 58.10 35.48
CA ASP A 896 0.92 59.53 35.24
C ASP A 896 -0.59 59.88 35.36
N CYS A 897 -0.89 61.12 35.79
CA CYS A 897 -2.23 61.71 35.87
C CYS A 897 -2.70 62.29 34.53
#